data_AF-D0MVL4-F1
#
_entry.id   AF-D0MVL4-F1
#
_cell.length_a   1.000
_cell.length_b   1.000
_cell.length_c   1.000
_cell.angle_alpha   90.00
_cell.angle_beta   90.00
_cell.angle_gamma   90.00
#
_symmetry.space_group_name_H-M   'P 1'
#
loop_
_entity.id
_entity.type
_entity.pdbx_description
1 polymer ?
#
loop_
_entity_poly.entity_id
_entity_poly.type
_entity_poly.pdbx_seq_one_letter_code
_entity_poly.pdbx_strand_id
1 'polypeptide(L)'
;MRELERVKLEAAEHIHEVQALQKKLCAAEDQLSKTKGEREATQSLVEALKEDTSRLADQVAQFEQKQTILEKENAALTEANRELEEQQDQARETKASMEKQLEEERAYWTSKLETLITDSDAASTKTETLEAELREKTKQVAKMSASQKSMTSELMELQKQVSGMREDLAMAAEGLEAHATKAEENERRYIHSEKEATDLKKQLDEMREKHHENFEMLRQEKESELERVHAERRVLMAEKEELSREKDDLQARCKTLERELDTARKHEEELEASLSDKTLQVDNLSVDLAETKKSLSDRMALATRLQTENMSMAGKLAEQVALIEGALRDAANSKAAQQEMEAQVRAAKTDVQRMKQSETQAKQDLENVQREMQKQEESFQLERENAKLRLQAAVESEKLTFKRELDRLEGESKHKSKLALQAVLEKEKEIARLSARLHELEEDVRSGGADNRKILEFAQLQAKREVEQREQAAQMQALSQQLEEAQREVQERREDKRRHAEELTAMLQNQRRDGVNMEYLKNVVVQYMSFRPGSSQQSRLMPVLSTLLQFTAADIKEIKHAARRGNSWTSWGSSDAGLDCKPIVIGANHRHPTSTFTSQDNGGRRSPLGRTGSAPVPRVSPRSESHTEASRASSFYLPSGGHDGPVDPSAESADF
;
A
#
# COMPACT_ATOMS: atom_id res chain seq x y z
N MET A 1 7.48 -188.91 158.37
CA MET A 1 7.69 -187.91 159.45
C MET A 1 8.67 -186.77 159.11
N ARG A 2 9.06 -186.54 157.84
CA ARG A 2 9.79 -185.31 157.43
C ARG A 2 9.23 -184.65 156.16
N GLU A 3 8.02 -185.03 155.78
CA GLU A 3 7.28 -184.51 154.61
C GLU A 3 6.43 -183.27 154.94
N LEU A 4 6.32 -182.85 156.21
CA LEU A 4 5.38 -181.77 156.59
C LEU A 4 6.03 -180.39 156.80
N GLU A 5 7.36 -180.30 156.96
CA GLU A 5 8.04 -179.02 157.21
C GLU A 5 8.57 -178.37 155.93
N ARG A 6 8.80 -179.13 154.86
CA ARG A 6 9.28 -178.56 153.58
C ARG A 6 8.17 -177.83 152.80
N VAL A 7 6.93 -178.34 152.86
CA VAL A 7 5.77 -177.76 152.17
C VAL A 7 5.36 -176.39 152.75
N LYS A 8 5.77 -176.07 153.99
CA LYS A 8 5.51 -174.76 154.61
C LYS A 8 6.48 -173.66 154.18
N LEU A 9 7.69 -174.00 153.72
CA LEU A 9 8.61 -173.01 153.15
C LEU A 9 8.22 -172.65 151.71
N GLU A 10 7.80 -173.64 150.92
CA GLU A 10 7.38 -173.45 149.51
C GLU A 10 6.10 -172.59 149.38
N ALA A 11 5.25 -172.54 150.41
CA ALA A 11 4.07 -171.68 150.44
C ALA A 11 4.36 -170.20 150.78
N ALA A 12 5.45 -169.91 151.50
CA ALA A 12 5.82 -168.54 151.88
C ALA A 12 6.59 -167.81 150.76
N GLU A 13 7.35 -168.54 149.95
CA GLU A 13 8.06 -167.98 148.79
C GLU A 13 7.11 -167.59 147.65
N HIS A 14 6.07 -168.39 147.40
CA HIS A 14 5.08 -168.10 146.36
C HIS A 14 4.27 -166.81 146.64
N ILE A 15 4.01 -166.49 147.91
CA ILE A 15 3.27 -165.28 148.28
C ILE A 15 4.13 -164.02 148.08
N HIS A 16 5.45 -164.11 148.33
CA HIS A 16 6.38 -163.00 148.08
C HIS A 16 6.60 -162.75 146.58
N GLU A 17 6.60 -163.78 145.74
CA GLU A 17 6.73 -163.63 144.29
C GLU A 17 5.51 -162.97 143.64
N VAL A 18 4.31 -163.31 144.09
CA VAL A 18 3.07 -162.69 143.60
C VAL A 18 3.01 -161.20 143.95
N GLN A 19 3.43 -160.81 145.16
CA GLN A 19 3.51 -159.41 145.56
C GLN A 19 4.58 -158.62 144.79
N ALA A 20 5.68 -159.25 144.39
CA ALA A 20 6.71 -158.62 143.57
C ALA A 20 6.24 -158.38 142.11
N LEU A 21 5.45 -159.30 141.55
CA LEU A 21 4.86 -159.15 140.22
C LEU A 21 3.75 -158.08 140.19
N GLN A 22 2.96 -157.94 141.26
CA GLN A 22 1.96 -156.88 141.38
C GLN A 22 2.57 -155.47 141.39
N LYS A 23 3.71 -155.27 142.07
CA LYS A 23 4.43 -153.98 142.04
C LYS A 23 5.00 -153.64 140.66
N LYS A 24 5.41 -154.63 139.87
CA LYS A 24 5.89 -154.42 138.49
C LYS A 24 4.77 -154.06 137.52
N LEU A 25 3.56 -154.57 137.75
CA LEU A 25 2.40 -154.24 136.92
C LEU A 25 1.98 -152.77 137.08
N CYS A 26 1.87 -152.28 138.32
CA CYS A 26 1.54 -150.86 138.56
C CYS A 26 2.60 -149.89 137.98
N ALA A 27 3.89 -150.24 138.05
CA ALA A 27 4.94 -149.41 137.46
C ALA A 27 4.87 -149.37 135.92
N ALA A 28 4.38 -150.43 135.27
CA ALA A 28 4.19 -150.47 133.82
C ALA A 28 2.93 -149.69 133.37
N GLU A 29 1.86 -149.72 134.18
CA GLU A 29 0.63 -148.95 133.93
C GLU A 29 0.88 -147.44 134.00
N ASP A 30 1.71 -146.97 134.95
CA ASP A 30 2.13 -145.57 135.04
C ASP A 30 3.01 -145.10 133.87
N GLN A 31 3.84 -145.99 133.29
CA GLN A 31 4.60 -145.64 132.08
C GLN A 31 3.70 -145.58 130.82
N LEU A 32 2.63 -146.37 130.78
CA LEU A 32 1.69 -146.37 129.66
C LEU A 32 0.81 -145.11 129.62
N SER A 33 0.43 -144.58 130.79
CA SER A 33 -0.32 -143.32 130.87
C SER A 33 0.53 -142.12 130.45
N LYS A 34 1.80 -142.10 130.84
CA LYS A 34 2.76 -141.04 130.48
C LYS A 34 3.06 -141.01 128.98
N THR A 35 3.27 -142.17 128.37
CA THR A 35 3.52 -142.26 126.91
C THR A 35 2.29 -141.93 126.07
N LYS A 36 1.07 -142.15 126.58
CA LYS A 36 -0.17 -141.67 125.93
C LYS A 36 -0.28 -140.15 125.94
N GLY A 37 0.00 -139.50 127.07
CA GLY A 37 -0.03 -138.03 127.17
C GLY A 37 1.00 -137.35 126.25
N GLU A 38 2.21 -137.91 126.14
CA GLU A 38 3.23 -137.40 125.21
C GLU A 38 2.81 -137.57 123.74
N ARG A 39 2.14 -138.68 123.39
CA ARG A 39 1.64 -138.91 122.04
C ARG A 39 0.54 -137.92 121.66
N GLU A 40 -0.40 -137.66 122.55
CA GLU A 40 -1.48 -136.68 122.33
C GLU A 40 -0.93 -135.25 122.18
N ALA A 41 0.08 -134.87 122.98
CA ALA A 41 0.76 -133.58 122.83
C ALA A 41 1.48 -133.44 121.48
N THR A 42 2.16 -134.49 121.00
CA THR A 42 2.79 -134.47 119.67
C THR A 42 1.77 -134.42 118.53
N GLN A 43 0.60 -135.03 118.70
CA GLN A 43 -0.46 -135.02 117.69
C GLN A 43 -1.09 -133.63 117.55
N SER A 44 -1.33 -132.95 118.67
CA SER A 44 -1.82 -131.57 118.69
C SER A 44 -0.82 -130.59 118.06
N LEU A 45 0.48 -130.76 118.29
CA LEU A 45 1.52 -129.95 117.65
C LEU A 45 1.56 -130.16 116.13
N VAL A 46 1.40 -131.40 115.66
CA VAL A 46 1.37 -131.73 114.23
C VAL A 46 0.13 -131.14 113.55
N GLU A 47 -1.03 -131.12 114.21
CA GLU A 47 -2.23 -130.47 113.69
C GLU A 47 -2.06 -128.95 113.59
N ALA A 48 -1.52 -128.29 114.63
CA ALA A 48 -1.23 -126.86 114.59
C ALA A 48 -0.25 -126.49 113.46
N LEU A 49 0.82 -127.28 113.27
CA LEU A 49 1.74 -127.07 112.15
C LEU A 49 1.06 -127.26 110.80
N LYS A 50 0.17 -128.23 110.64
CA LYS A 50 -0.59 -128.40 109.38
C LYS A 50 -1.48 -127.21 109.08
N GLU A 51 -2.17 -126.67 110.08
CA GLU A 51 -2.99 -125.46 109.91
C GLU A 51 -2.15 -124.24 109.51
N ASP A 52 -0.99 -124.04 110.15
CA ASP A 52 -0.06 -122.97 109.77
C ASP A 52 0.52 -123.17 108.37
N THR A 53 0.84 -124.41 107.99
CA THR A 53 1.32 -124.72 106.63
C THR A 53 0.22 -124.46 105.59
N SER A 54 -1.04 -124.75 105.91
CA SER A 54 -2.19 -124.44 105.05
C SER A 54 -2.42 -122.93 104.92
N ARG A 55 -2.34 -122.17 106.02
CA ARG A 55 -2.46 -120.70 105.97
C ARG A 55 -1.35 -120.06 105.14
N LEU A 56 -0.11 -120.54 105.28
CA LEU A 56 1.01 -120.07 104.48
C LEU A 56 0.82 -120.41 103.00
N ALA A 57 0.34 -121.62 102.68
CA ALA A 57 0.02 -122.00 101.31
C ALA A 57 -1.06 -121.09 100.69
N ASP A 58 -2.12 -120.77 101.43
CA ASP A 58 -3.17 -119.85 100.97
C ASP A 58 -2.65 -118.42 100.77
N GLN A 59 -1.76 -117.94 101.65
CA GLN A 59 -1.13 -116.63 101.49
C GLN A 59 -0.22 -116.58 100.26
N VAL A 60 0.57 -117.62 100.01
CA VAL A 60 1.42 -117.73 98.82
C VAL A 60 0.56 -117.73 97.55
N ALA A 61 -0.53 -118.51 97.52
CA ALA A 61 -1.45 -118.51 96.39
C ALA A 61 -2.09 -117.13 96.14
N GLN A 62 -2.45 -116.39 97.20
CA GLN A 62 -2.94 -115.01 97.07
C GLN A 62 -1.89 -114.04 96.54
N PHE A 63 -0.62 -114.19 96.92
CA PHE A 63 0.46 -113.35 96.39
C PHE A 63 0.77 -113.68 94.93
N GLU A 64 0.78 -114.95 94.55
CA GLU A 64 0.93 -115.37 93.15
C GLU A 64 -0.23 -114.84 92.31
N GLN A 65 -1.47 -114.90 92.82
CA GLN A 65 -2.62 -114.32 92.14
C GLN A 65 -2.50 -112.80 92.00
N LYS A 66 -2.05 -112.08 93.03
CA LYS A 66 -1.79 -110.64 92.94
C LYS A 66 -0.66 -110.31 91.98
N GLN A 67 0.40 -111.10 91.97
CA GLN A 67 1.54 -110.94 91.07
C GLN A 67 1.10 -111.12 89.61
N THR A 68 0.31 -112.16 89.30
CA THR A 68 -0.22 -112.38 87.95
C THR A 68 -1.20 -111.28 87.51
N ILE A 69 -1.98 -110.69 88.43
CA ILE A 69 -2.82 -109.52 88.12
C ILE A 69 -1.95 -108.30 87.81
N LEU A 70 -0.94 -108.00 88.63
CA LEU A 70 -0.03 -106.88 88.41
C LEU A 70 0.81 -107.04 87.15
N GLU A 71 1.22 -108.26 86.80
CA GLU A 71 1.92 -108.56 85.55
C GLU A 71 1.01 -108.30 84.33
N LYS A 72 -0.27 -108.68 84.42
CA LYS A 72 -1.27 -108.36 83.38
C LYS A 72 -1.53 -106.85 83.27
N GLU A 73 -1.63 -106.15 84.39
CA GLU A 73 -1.80 -104.68 84.40
C GLU A 73 -0.58 -103.97 83.83
N ASN A 74 0.63 -104.40 84.19
CA ASN A 74 1.87 -103.86 83.61
C ASN A 74 1.96 -104.14 82.11
N ALA A 75 1.58 -105.35 81.65
CA ALA A 75 1.53 -105.67 80.23
C ALA A 75 0.55 -104.76 79.48
N ALA A 76 -0.65 -104.55 80.03
CA ALA A 76 -1.64 -103.63 79.45
C ALA A 76 -1.16 -102.17 79.43
N LEU A 77 -0.47 -101.71 80.48
CA LEU A 77 0.14 -100.38 80.52
C LEU A 77 1.28 -100.22 79.50
N THR A 78 2.11 -101.27 79.31
CA THR A 78 3.16 -101.24 78.28
C THR A 78 2.57 -101.20 76.87
N GLU A 79 1.47 -101.91 76.63
CA GLU A 79 0.77 -101.89 75.35
C GLU A 79 0.10 -100.53 75.10
N ALA A 80 -0.56 -99.95 76.10
CA ALA A 80 -1.14 -98.62 76.03
C ALA A 80 -0.08 -97.52 75.80
N ASN A 81 1.10 -97.63 76.43
CA ASN A 81 2.21 -96.71 76.19
C ASN A 81 2.76 -96.82 74.76
N ARG A 82 2.88 -98.04 74.23
CA ARG A 82 3.29 -98.27 72.84
C ARG A 82 2.26 -97.66 71.87
N GLU A 83 0.97 -97.86 72.10
CA GLU A 83 -0.09 -97.28 71.28
C GLU A 83 -0.10 -95.74 71.34
N LEU A 84 0.17 -95.15 72.51
CA LEU A 84 0.28 -93.70 72.66
C LEU A 84 1.50 -93.15 71.92
N GLU A 85 2.63 -93.85 71.97
CA GLU A 85 3.86 -93.48 71.25
C GLU A 85 3.63 -93.55 69.72
N GLU A 86 2.98 -94.61 69.24
CA GLU A 86 2.57 -94.74 67.84
C GLU A 86 1.62 -93.61 67.40
N GLN A 87 0.64 -93.24 68.24
CA GLN A 87 -0.23 -92.10 67.96
C GLN A 87 0.52 -90.76 67.96
N GLN A 88 1.50 -90.58 68.86
CA GLN A 88 2.35 -89.38 68.86
C GLN A 88 3.22 -89.30 67.61
N ASP A 89 3.78 -90.42 67.16
CA ASP A 89 4.59 -90.47 65.95
C ASP A 89 3.74 -90.23 64.70
N GLN A 90 2.55 -90.82 64.60
CA GLN A 90 1.59 -90.50 63.54
C GLN A 90 1.18 -89.01 63.56
N ALA A 91 0.97 -88.42 64.74
CA ALA A 91 0.68 -87.00 64.88
C ALA A 91 1.87 -86.11 64.46
N ARG A 92 3.11 -86.52 64.77
CA ARG A 92 4.33 -85.83 64.33
C ARG A 92 4.53 -85.93 62.83
N GLU A 93 4.32 -87.10 62.24
CA GLU A 93 4.43 -87.32 60.79
C GLU A 93 3.36 -86.53 60.02
N THR A 94 2.11 -86.56 60.47
CA THR A 94 1.04 -85.77 59.84
C THR A 94 1.32 -84.28 59.97
N LYS A 95 1.77 -83.80 61.14
CA LYS A 95 2.20 -82.40 61.32
C LYS A 95 3.36 -82.03 60.40
N ALA A 96 4.40 -82.85 60.31
CA ALA A 96 5.55 -82.61 59.44
C ALA A 96 5.14 -82.59 57.95
N SER A 97 4.20 -83.46 57.55
CA SER A 97 3.67 -83.47 56.18
C SER A 97 2.88 -82.19 55.85
N MET A 98 2.07 -81.69 56.80
CA MET A 98 1.33 -80.44 56.65
C MET A 98 2.27 -79.23 56.64
N GLU A 99 3.28 -79.20 57.51
CA GLU A 99 4.31 -78.15 57.50
C GLU A 99 5.06 -78.12 56.18
N LYS A 100 5.44 -79.28 55.64
CA LYS A 100 6.07 -79.38 54.32
C LYS A 100 5.17 -78.83 53.20
N GLN A 101 3.88 -79.17 53.21
CA GLN A 101 2.93 -78.62 52.23
C GLN A 101 2.79 -77.10 52.33
N LEU A 102 2.74 -76.55 53.55
CA LEU A 102 2.70 -75.10 53.76
C LEU A 102 4.00 -74.42 53.30
N GLU A 103 5.16 -75.04 53.50
CA GLU A 103 6.46 -74.53 53.02
C GLU A 103 6.50 -74.52 51.48
N GLU A 104 6.02 -75.58 50.84
CA GLU A 104 5.90 -75.70 49.38
C GLU A 104 4.93 -74.66 48.81
N GLU A 105 3.77 -74.45 49.43
CA GLU A 105 2.83 -73.41 49.04
C GLU A 105 3.41 -72.01 49.22
N ARG A 106 4.11 -71.75 50.34
CA ARG A 106 4.81 -70.47 50.56
C ARG A 106 5.86 -70.23 49.50
N ALA A 107 6.72 -71.22 49.22
CA ALA A 107 7.73 -71.12 48.18
C ALA A 107 7.11 -70.86 46.80
N TYR A 108 6.01 -71.55 46.47
CA TYR A 108 5.28 -71.32 45.23
C TYR A 108 4.70 -69.90 45.14
N TRP A 109 4.05 -69.41 46.19
CA TRP A 109 3.47 -68.05 46.19
C TRP A 109 4.54 -66.96 46.21
N THR A 110 5.66 -67.17 46.90
CA THR A 110 6.81 -66.26 46.87
C THR A 110 7.41 -66.21 45.47
N SER A 111 7.67 -67.36 44.84
CA SER A 111 8.17 -67.41 43.46
C SER A 111 7.20 -66.74 42.48
N LYS A 112 5.89 -66.98 42.63
CA LYS A 112 4.86 -66.34 41.81
C LYS A 112 4.81 -64.82 42.01
N LEU A 113 4.94 -64.33 43.24
CA LEU A 113 5.02 -62.90 43.54
C LEU A 113 6.27 -62.28 42.93
N GLU A 114 7.43 -62.93 43.06
CA GLU A 114 8.68 -62.46 42.45
C GLU A 114 8.54 -62.37 40.93
N THR A 115 7.98 -63.38 40.26
CA THR A 115 7.75 -63.31 38.80
C THR A 115 6.84 -62.15 38.41
N LEU A 116 5.76 -61.90 39.16
CA LEU A 116 4.85 -60.79 38.89
C LEU A 116 5.51 -59.42 39.14
N ILE A 117 6.38 -59.32 40.15
CA ILE A 117 7.17 -58.11 40.41
C ILE A 117 8.13 -57.88 39.26
N THR A 118 8.87 -58.90 38.82
CA THR A 118 9.81 -58.76 37.68
C THR A 118 9.09 -58.40 36.38
N ASP A 119 7.89 -58.97 36.15
CA ASP A 119 7.08 -58.65 34.98
C ASP A 119 6.53 -57.20 35.06
N SER A 120 6.14 -56.75 36.26
CA SER A 120 5.71 -55.38 36.53
C SER A 120 6.85 -54.38 36.32
N ASP A 121 8.05 -54.67 36.82
CA ASP A 121 9.24 -53.83 36.64
C ASP A 121 9.67 -53.79 35.15
N ALA A 122 9.60 -54.92 34.45
CA ALA A 122 9.84 -54.98 33.02
C ALA A 122 8.78 -54.21 32.21
N ALA A 123 7.53 -54.18 32.66
CA ALA A 123 6.49 -53.36 32.05
C ALA A 123 6.72 -51.86 32.34
N SER A 124 7.08 -51.51 33.57
CA SER A 124 7.38 -50.14 33.99
C SER A 124 8.54 -49.55 33.20
N THR A 125 9.66 -50.27 33.10
CA THR A 125 10.81 -49.85 32.28
C THR A 125 10.45 -49.68 30.81
N LYS A 126 9.64 -50.58 30.23
CA LYS A 126 9.11 -50.40 28.86
C LYS A 126 8.26 -49.15 28.73
N THR A 127 7.36 -48.87 29.69
CA THR A 127 6.55 -47.65 29.66
C THR A 127 7.40 -46.39 29.74
N GLU A 128 8.43 -46.36 30.60
CA GLU A 128 9.36 -45.24 30.70
C GLU A 128 10.13 -45.00 29.40
N THR A 129 10.60 -46.08 28.74
CA THR A 129 11.29 -45.95 27.44
C THR A 129 10.37 -45.40 26.35
N LEU A 130 9.13 -45.88 26.26
CA LEU A 130 8.16 -45.38 25.29
C LEU A 130 7.76 -43.92 25.57
N GLU A 131 7.62 -43.54 26.84
CA GLU A 131 7.39 -42.14 27.20
C GLU A 131 8.57 -41.25 26.82
N ALA A 132 9.81 -41.72 27.00
CA ALA A 132 11.01 -40.98 26.59
C ALA A 132 11.04 -40.79 25.06
N GLU A 133 10.73 -41.83 24.28
CA GLU A 133 10.61 -41.75 22.82
C GLU A 133 9.49 -40.79 22.40
N LEU A 134 8.35 -40.82 23.08
CA LEU A 134 7.22 -39.91 22.81
C LEU A 134 7.61 -38.45 23.11
N ARG A 135 8.33 -38.19 24.21
CA ARG A 135 8.88 -36.86 24.55
C ARG A 135 9.88 -36.38 23.48
N GLU A 136 10.68 -37.27 22.92
CA GLU A 136 11.62 -36.89 21.85
C GLU A 136 10.89 -36.60 20.53
N LYS A 137 9.89 -37.42 20.16
CA LYS A 137 9.08 -37.18 18.96
C LYS A 137 8.26 -35.89 19.07
N THR A 138 7.72 -35.58 20.23
CA THR A 138 7.01 -34.30 20.47
C THR A 138 7.94 -33.11 20.37
N LYS A 139 9.19 -33.20 20.87
CA LYS A 139 10.23 -32.16 20.63
C LYS A 139 10.54 -31.99 19.14
N GLN A 140 10.66 -33.07 18.38
CA GLN A 140 10.88 -33.01 16.93
C GLN A 140 9.71 -32.32 16.21
N VAL A 141 8.47 -32.67 16.54
CA VAL A 141 7.27 -32.02 15.98
C VAL A 141 7.22 -30.53 16.35
N ALA A 142 7.54 -30.17 17.58
CA ALA A 142 7.61 -28.76 18.00
C ALA A 142 8.67 -27.98 17.21
N LYS A 143 9.85 -28.57 16.99
CA LYS A 143 10.93 -27.97 16.17
C LYS A 143 10.51 -27.80 14.71
N MET A 144 9.86 -28.80 14.12
CA MET A 144 9.32 -28.69 12.76
C MET A 144 8.24 -27.63 12.66
N SER A 145 7.34 -27.54 13.65
CA SER A 145 6.31 -26.50 13.69
C SER A 145 6.90 -25.10 13.82
N ALA A 146 7.92 -24.91 14.66
CA ALA A 146 8.63 -23.63 14.77
C ALA A 146 9.35 -23.26 13.46
N SER A 147 10.02 -24.21 12.82
CA SER A 147 10.65 -24.02 11.51
C SER A 147 9.61 -23.68 10.42
N GLN A 148 8.48 -24.38 10.39
CA GLN A 148 7.40 -24.10 9.44
C GLN A 148 6.85 -22.69 9.65
N LYS A 149 6.63 -22.25 10.90
CA LYS A 149 6.20 -20.88 11.22
C LYS A 149 7.20 -19.84 10.73
N SER A 150 8.49 -20.06 10.94
CA SER A 150 9.56 -19.18 10.44
C SER A 150 9.57 -19.09 8.92
N MET A 151 9.50 -20.22 8.22
CA MET A 151 9.44 -20.23 6.75
C MET A 151 8.18 -19.52 6.24
N THR A 152 7.04 -19.68 6.90
CA THR A 152 5.82 -18.96 6.50
C THR A 152 5.92 -17.45 6.73
N SER A 153 6.60 -16.98 7.79
CA SER A 153 6.81 -15.54 7.97
C SER A 153 7.79 -14.97 6.93
N GLU A 154 8.86 -15.69 6.60
CA GLU A 154 9.80 -15.29 5.54
C GLU A 154 9.11 -15.23 4.17
N LEU A 155 8.23 -16.21 3.85
CA LEU A 155 7.43 -16.18 2.64
C LEU A 155 6.48 -14.98 2.58
N MET A 156 5.84 -14.61 3.69
CA MET A 156 5.00 -13.40 3.76
C MET A 156 5.83 -12.13 3.55
N GLU A 157 7.02 -12.05 4.11
CA GLU A 157 7.90 -10.89 3.97
C GLU A 157 8.43 -10.74 2.53
N LEU A 158 8.84 -11.85 1.91
CA LEU A 158 9.19 -11.87 0.48
C LEU A 158 7.99 -11.50 -0.41
N GLN A 159 6.80 -12.00 -0.09
CA GLN A 159 5.59 -11.63 -0.83
C GLN A 159 5.30 -10.12 -0.72
N LYS A 160 5.51 -9.52 0.46
CA LYS A 160 5.38 -8.08 0.69
C LYS A 160 6.44 -7.27 -0.08
N GLN A 161 7.69 -7.75 -0.14
CA GLN A 161 8.74 -7.10 -0.93
C GLN A 161 8.42 -7.16 -2.43
N VAL A 162 7.94 -8.30 -2.94
CA VAL A 162 7.54 -8.44 -4.35
C VAL A 162 6.36 -7.53 -4.69
N SER A 163 5.38 -7.35 -3.78
CA SER A 163 4.30 -6.37 -4.02
C SER A 163 4.82 -4.93 -4.04
N GLY A 164 5.73 -4.57 -3.13
CA GLY A 164 6.33 -3.23 -3.13
C GLY A 164 7.11 -2.94 -4.41
N MET A 165 7.94 -3.89 -4.87
CA MET A 165 8.65 -3.75 -6.15
C MET A 165 7.71 -3.62 -7.36
N ARG A 166 6.53 -4.26 -7.33
CA ARG A 166 5.54 -4.13 -8.40
C ARG A 166 4.89 -2.75 -8.40
N GLU A 167 4.62 -2.18 -7.23
CA GLU A 167 4.13 -0.80 -7.10
C GLU A 167 5.17 0.21 -7.59
N ASP A 168 6.45 0.04 -7.20
CA ASP A 168 7.54 0.89 -7.67
C ASP A 168 7.70 0.84 -9.20
N LEU A 169 7.61 -0.36 -9.79
CA LEU A 169 7.64 -0.54 -11.25
C LEU A 169 6.42 0.11 -11.94
N ALA A 170 5.23 0.02 -11.34
CA ALA A 170 4.03 0.67 -11.86
C ALA A 170 4.17 2.20 -11.83
N MET A 171 4.63 2.78 -10.71
CA MET A 171 4.88 4.22 -10.61
C MET A 171 5.96 4.69 -11.60
N ALA A 172 7.02 3.91 -11.81
CA ALA A 172 8.05 4.22 -12.81
C ALA A 172 7.49 4.17 -14.24
N ALA A 173 6.63 3.21 -14.54
CA ALA A 173 5.96 3.11 -15.84
C ALA A 173 5.02 4.30 -16.10
N GLU A 174 4.19 4.66 -15.12
CA GLU A 174 3.32 5.84 -15.19
C GLU A 174 4.13 7.14 -15.35
N GLY A 175 5.25 7.27 -14.64
CA GLY A 175 6.16 8.41 -14.77
C GLY A 175 6.80 8.52 -16.15
N LEU A 176 7.17 7.40 -16.77
CA LEU A 176 7.69 7.36 -18.15
C LEU A 176 6.60 7.72 -19.17
N GLU A 177 5.38 7.23 -18.99
CA GLU A 177 4.24 7.55 -19.86
C GLU A 177 3.86 9.04 -19.78
N ALA A 178 3.86 9.62 -18.57
CA ALA A 178 3.68 11.05 -18.37
C ALA A 178 4.79 11.89 -19.03
N HIS A 179 6.03 11.41 -19.02
CA HIS A 179 7.13 12.06 -19.72
C HIS A 179 7.00 11.96 -21.25
N ALA A 180 6.58 10.81 -21.77
CA ALA A 180 6.36 10.58 -23.20
C ALA A 180 5.23 11.48 -23.73
N THR A 181 4.08 11.52 -23.05
CA THR A 181 2.96 12.40 -23.43
C THR A 181 3.34 13.87 -23.41
N LYS A 182 4.09 14.32 -22.39
CA LYS A 182 4.60 15.69 -22.32
C LYS A 182 5.60 16.01 -23.44
N ALA A 183 6.42 15.05 -23.85
CA ALA A 183 7.33 15.20 -24.99
C ALA A 183 6.55 15.34 -26.30
N GLU A 184 5.53 14.51 -26.53
CA GLU A 184 4.64 14.62 -27.70
C GLU A 184 3.90 15.97 -27.74
N GLU A 185 3.39 16.45 -26.61
CA GLU A 185 2.77 17.78 -26.54
C GLU A 185 3.73 18.91 -26.84
N ASN A 186 4.99 18.78 -26.43
CA ASN A 186 6.02 19.77 -26.72
C ASN A 186 6.41 19.75 -28.20
N GLU A 187 6.50 18.57 -28.81
CA GLU A 187 6.72 18.42 -30.25
C GLU A 187 5.56 18.99 -31.08
N ARG A 188 4.31 18.77 -30.65
CA ARG A 188 3.14 19.41 -31.27
C ARG A 188 3.19 20.93 -31.18
N ARG A 189 3.62 21.48 -30.04
CA ARG A 189 3.83 22.93 -29.86
C ARG A 189 4.94 23.46 -30.75
N TYR A 190 6.05 22.72 -30.86
CA TYR A 190 7.15 23.08 -31.76
C TYR A 190 6.67 23.12 -33.22
N ILE A 191 6.00 22.07 -33.70
CA ILE A 191 5.44 22.00 -35.06
C ILE A 191 4.46 23.16 -35.31
N HIS A 192 3.63 23.51 -34.33
CA HIS A 192 2.71 24.65 -34.47
C HIS A 192 3.48 25.97 -34.60
N SER A 193 4.47 26.22 -33.74
CA SER A 193 5.31 27.42 -33.81
C SER A 193 6.13 27.49 -35.11
N GLU A 194 6.58 26.36 -35.64
CA GLU A 194 7.28 26.28 -36.92
C GLU A 194 6.36 26.65 -38.08
N LYS A 195 5.10 26.17 -38.07
CA LYS A 195 4.07 26.57 -39.05
C LYS A 195 3.80 28.07 -39.01
N GLU A 196 3.58 28.63 -37.82
CA GLU A 196 3.39 30.08 -37.66
C GLU A 196 4.60 30.88 -38.16
N ALA A 197 5.82 30.43 -37.89
CA ALA A 197 7.04 31.06 -38.40
C ALA A 197 7.13 30.97 -39.93
N THR A 198 6.75 29.84 -40.54
CA THR A 198 6.71 29.71 -42.01
C THR A 198 5.65 30.60 -42.65
N ASP A 199 4.47 30.74 -42.03
CA ASP A 199 3.40 31.61 -42.51
C ASP A 199 3.80 33.09 -42.40
N LEU A 200 4.40 33.50 -41.27
CA LEU A 200 4.93 34.85 -41.10
C LEU A 200 6.06 35.14 -42.09
N LYS A 201 6.95 34.17 -42.34
CA LYS A 201 8.00 34.32 -43.36
C LYS A 201 7.41 34.51 -44.74
N LYS A 202 6.38 33.73 -45.11
CA LYS A 202 5.67 33.87 -46.38
C LYS A 202 5.02 35.25 -46.50
N GLN A 203 4.35 35.74 -45.46
CA GLN A 203 3.78 37.09 -45.44
C GLN A 203 4.85 38.18 -45.61
N LEU A 204 6.01 38.00 -44.99
CA LEU A 204 7.13 38.95 -45.09
C LEU A 204 7.72 38.96 -46.50
N ASP A 205 7.89 37.79 -47.12
CA ASP A 205 8.34 37.67 -48.51
C ASP A 205 7.30 38.25 -49.49
N GLU A 206 6.00 38.02 -49.29
CA GLU A 206 4.93 38.67 -50.07
C GLU A 206 4.95 40.19 -49.93
N MET A 207 5.19 40.72 -48.72
CA MET A 207 5.34 42.17 -48.51
C MET A 207 6.60 42.72 -49.21
N ARG A 208 7.71 41.98 -49.19
CA ARG A 208 8.95 42.37 -49.90
C ARG A 208 8.74 42.42 -51.41
N GLU A 209 8.07 41.41 -51.99
CA GLU A 209 7.76 41.39 -53.42
C GLU A 209 6.85 42.56 -53.78
N LYS A 210 5.77 42.81 -53.03
CA LYS A 210 4.90 43.99 -53.26
C LYS A 210 5.66 45.31 -53.17
N HIS A 211 6.57 45.44 -52.21
CA HIS A 211 7.42 46.63 -52.12
C HIS A 211 8.35 46.72 -53.33
N HIS A 212 8.95 45.62 -53.77
CA HIS A 212 9.81 45.58 -54.95
C HIS A 212 9.05 45.98 -56.22
N GLU A 213 7.86 45.39 -56.45
CA GLU A 213 6.96 45.74 -57.54
C GLU A 213 6.57 47.23 -57.50
N ASN A 214 6.19 47.76 -56.33
CA ASN A 214 5.87 49.18 -56.18
C ASN A 214 7.07 50.09 -56.50
N PHE A 215 8.27 49.72 -56.05
CA PHE A 215 9.49 50.47 -56.37
C PHE A 215 9.84 50.40 -57.85
N GLU A 216 9.63 49.26 -58.49
CA GLU A 216 9.88 49.08 -59.92
C GLU A 216 8.87 49.85 -60.77
N MET A 217 7.59 49.79 -60.42
CA MET A 217 6.53 50.59 -61.05
C MET A 217 6.82 52.10 -60.91
N LEU A 218 7.18 52.55 -59.71
CA LEU A 218 7.54 53.96 -59.49
C LEU A 218 8.79 54.36 -60.28
N ARG A 219 9.78 53.47 -60.38
CA ARG A 219 10.97 53.71 -61.21
C ARG A 219 10.58 53.87 -62.68
N GLN A 220 9.79 52.94 -63.22
CA GLN A 220 9.32 52.99 -64.61
C GLN A 220 8.50 54.26 -64.88
N GLU A 221 7.60 54.64 -63.95
CA GLU A 221 6.84 55.88 -64.06
C GLU A 221 7.76 57.10 -64.11
N LYS A 222 8.74 57.19 -63.21
CA LYS A 222 9.70 58.29 -63.18
C LYS A 222 10.62 58.32 -64.40
N GLU A 223 11.03 57.16 -64.90
CA GLU A 223 11.79 57.05 -66.15
C GLU A 223 10.95 57.54 -67.34
N SER A 224 9.67 57.15 -67.43
CA SER A 224 8.77 57.61 -68.48
C SER A 224 8.48 59.13 -68.41
N GLU A 225 8.35 59.69 -67.20
CA GLU A 225 8.23 61.14 -67.00
C GLU A 225 9.50 61.87 -67.43
N LEU A 226 10.68 61.34 -67.08
CA LEU A 226 11.96 61.92 -67.51
C LEU A 226 12.10 61.87 -69.04
N GLU A 227 11.73 60.76 -69.68
CA GLU A 227 11.71 60.66 -71.15
C GLU A 227 10.77 61.68 -71.78
N ARG A 228 9.58 61.88 -71.21
CA ARG A 228 8.62 62.90 -71.66
C ARG A 228 9.20 64.30 -71.53
N VAL A 229 9.77 64.64 -70.38
CA VAL A 229 10.43 65.95 -70.13
C VAL A 229 11.61 66.15 -71.08
N HIS A 230 12.40 65.10 -71.35
CA HIS A 230 13.48 65.16 -72.34
C HIS A 230 12.97 65.35 -73.77
N ALA A 231 11.84 64.76 -74.13
CA ALA A 231 11.18 64.98 -75.42
C ALA A 231 10.66 66.43 -75.54
N GLU A 232 9.94 66.92 -74.53
CA GLU A 232 9.44 68.30 -74.45
C GLU A 232 10.59 69.31 -74.54
N ARG A 233 11.68 69.07 -73.79
CA ARG A 233 12.89 69.91 -73.85
C ARG A 233 13.51 69.93 -75.26
N ARG A 234 13.53 68.79 -75.97
CA ARG A 234 14.06 68.74 -77.35
C ARG A 234 13.20 69.55 -78.31
N VAL A 235 11.88 69.47 -78.18
CA VAL A 235 10.94 70.28 -78.98
C VAL A 235 11.14 71.76 -78.71
N LEU A 236 11.16 72.18 -77.44
CA LEU A 236 11.39 73.58 -77.06
C LEU A 236 12.75 74.11 -77.53
N MET A 237 13.79 73.27 -77.52
CA MET A 237 15.09 73.65 -78.07
C MET A 237 15.04 73.85 -79.58
N ALA A 238 14.32 72.99 -80.32
CA ALA A 238 14.14 73.15 -81.77
C ALA A 238 13.34 74.41 -82.10
N GLU A 239 12.24 74.68 -81.40
CA GLU A 239 11.45 75.90 -81.54
C GLU A 239 12.29 77.15 -81.22
N LYS A 240 13.11 77.09 -80.16
CA LYS A 240 14.03 78.19 -79.83
C LYS A 240 15.05 78.44 -80.94
N GLU A 241 15.60 77.39 -81.54
CA GLU A 241 16.52 77.54 -82.68
C GLU A 241 15.81 78.14 -83.90
N GLU A 242 14.58 77.70 -84.19
CA GLU A 242 13.76 78.25 -85.28
C GLU A 242 13.45 79.74 -85.07
N LEU A 243 12.97 80.11 -83.88
CA LEU A 243 12.77 81.51 -83.50
C LEU A 243 14.05 82.33 -83.56
N SER A 244 15.20 81.74 -83.23
CA SER A 244 16.49 82.42 -83.39
C SER A 244 16.83 82.66 -84.85
N ARG A 245 16.58 81.69 -85.75
CA ARG A 245 16.76 81.85 -87.19
C ARG A 245 15.82 82.92 -87.74
N GLU A 246 14.55 82.89 -87.37
CA GLU A 246 13.57 83.92 -87.76
C GLU A 246 13.99 85.32 -87.29
N LYS A 247 14.48 85.43 -86.06
CA LYS A 247 15.02 86.69 -85.52
C LYS A 247 16.21 87.18 -86.34
N ASP A 248 17.15 86.30 -86.68
CA ASP A 248 18.34 86.65 -87.47
C ASP A 248 17.95 87.07 -88.90
N ASP A 249 16.99 86.39 -89.51
CA ASP A 249 16.43 86.73 -90.83
C ASP A 249 15.71 88.08 -90.81
N LEU A 250 14.87 88.32 -89.80
CA LEU A 250 14.22 89.61 -89.61
C LEU A 250 15.25 90.72 -89.38
N GLN A 251 16.27 90.47 -88.57
CA GLN A 251 17.35 91.42 -88.36
C GLN A 251 18.12 91.71 -89.66
N ALA A 252 18.35 90.71 -90.51
CA ALA A 252 18.96 90.89 -91.82
C ALA A 252 18.07 91.74 -92.74
N ARG A 253 16.75 91.48 -92.76
CA ARG A 253 15.77 92.30 -93.51
C ARG A 253 15.74 93.74 -93.04
N CYS A 254 15.72 93.98 -91.72
CA CYS A 254 15.80 95.33 -91.15
C CYS A 254 17.07 96.05 -91.63
N LYS A 255 18.24 95.40 -91.58
CA LYS A 255 19.49 95.97 -92.09
C LYS A 255 19.45 96.25 -93.59
N THR A 256 18.76 95.45 -94.39
CA THR A 256 18.61 95.70 -95.83
C THR A 256 17.71 96.90 -96.08
N LEU A 257 16.55 96.97 -95.41
CA LEU A 257 15.64 98.12 -95.48
C LEU A 257 16.30 99.41 -95.01
N GLU A 258 17.11 99.38 -93.94
CA GLU A 258 17.91 100.53 -93.49
C GLU A 258 18.84 101.03 -94.59
N ARG A 259 19.55 100.12 -95.29
CA ARG A 259 20.43 100.49 -96.42
C ARG A 259 19.63 101.06 -97.60
N GLU A 260 18.49 100.46 -97.95
CA GLU A 260 17.62 100.96 -99.00
C GLU A 260 17.11 102.37 -98.68
N LEU A 261 16.70 102.59 -97.43
CA LEU A 261 16.25 103.89 -96.94
C LEU A 261 17.39 104.93 -97.00
N ASP A 262 18.61 104.57 -96.61
CA ASP A 262 19.77 105.44 -96.75
C ASP A 262 20.12 105.74 -98.21
N THR A 263 19.98 104.78 -99.12
CA THR A 263 20.16 105.04 -100.57
C THR A 263 19.08 105.95 -101.12
N ALA A 264 17.83 105.78 -100.69
CA ALA A 264 16.73 106.66 -101.08
C ALA A 264 16.93 108.09 -100.56
N ARG A 265 17.39 108.24 -99.30
CA ARG A 265 17.77 109.55 -98.74
C ARG A 265 18.87 110.23 -99.54
N LYS A 266 19.94 109.50 -99.91
CA LYS A 266 21.00 110.06 -100.76
C LYS A 266 20.47 110.50 -102.12
N HIS A 267 19.58 109.72 -102.73
CA HIS A 267 18.95 110.09 -103.98
C HIS A 267 18.02 111.31 -103.81
N GLU A 268 17.32 111.43 -102.69
CA GLU A 268 16.53 112.61 -102.34
C GLU A 268 17.45 113.85 -102.18
N GLU A 269 18.56 113.74 -101.45
CA GLU A 269 19.58 114.79 -101.33
C GLU A 269 20.17 115.19 -102.70
N GLU A 270 20.44 114.24 -103.59
CA GLU A 270 20.90 114.50 -104.97
C GLU A 270 19.84 115.23 -105.80
N LEU A 271 18.57 114.84 -105.67
CA LEU A 271 17.45 115.52 -106.34
C LEU A 271 17.25 116.94 -105.79
N GLU A 272 17.35 117.14 -104.47
CA GLU A 272 17.30 118.46 -103.84
C GLU A 272 18.45 119.35 -104.31
N ALA A 273 19.67 118.81 -104.39
CA ALA A 273 20.82 119.52 -104.94
C ALA A 273 20.60 119.89 -106.41
N SER A 274 20.13 118.96 -107.24
CA SER A 274 19.77 119.22 -108.64
C SER A 274 18.65 120.25 -108.76
N LEU A 275 17.65 120.20 -107.89
CA LEU A 275 16.59 121.22 -107.83
C LEU A 275 17.19 122.58 -107.48
N SER A 276 18.07 122.66 -106.49
CA SER A 276 18.73 123.92 -106.10
C SER A 276 19.59 124.50 -107.22
N ASP A 277 20.33 123.66 -107.95
CA ASP A 277 21.09 124.07 -109.14
C ASP A 277 20.18 124.57 -110.26
N LYS A 278 19.03 123.91 -110.47
CA LYS A 278 18.03 124.37 -111.44
C LYS A 278 17.37 125.67 -110.99
N THR A 279 17.10 125.85 -109.71
CA THR A 279 16.62 127.12 -109.15
C THR A 279 17.65 128.23 -109.36
N LEU A 280 18.94 127.97 -109.11
CA LEU A 280 20.02 128.92 -109.41
C LEU A 280 20.14 129.22 -110.90
N GLN A 281 19.95 128.23 -111.78
CA GLN A 281 19.89 128.46 -113.23
C GLN A 281 18.70 129.34 -113.61
N VAL A 282 17.53 129.13 -113.00
CA VAL A 282 16.35 129.98 -113.21
C VAL A 282 16.60 131.40 -112.69
N ASP A 283 17.25 131.55 -111.54
CA ASP A 283 17.61 132.87 -110.99
C ASP A 283 18.64 133.58 -111.87
N ASN A 284 19.65 132.87 -112.38
CA ASN A 284 20.61 133.40 -113.34
C ASN A 284 19.93 133.80 -114.65
N LEU A 285 19.02 132.98 -115.18
CA LEU A 285 18.20 133.34 -116.35
C LEU A 285 17.29 134.53 -116.05
N SER A 286 16.80 134.68 -114.81
CA SER A 286 16.02 135.83 -114.36
C SER A 286 16.89 137.10 -114.29
N VAL A 287 18.15 136.98 -113.86
CA VAL A 287 19.16 138.06 -113.89
C VAL A 287 19.53 138.41 -115.33
N ASP A 288 19.79 137.45 -116.20
CA ASP A 288 20.03 137.66 -117.63
C ASP A 288 18.79 138.30 -118.29
N LEU A 289 17.59 137.90 -117.88
CA LEU A 289 16.34 138.53 -118.32
C LEU A 289 16.23 139.97 -117.79
N ALA A 290 16.73 140.26 -116.59
CA ALA A 290 16.80 141.62 -116.04
C ALA A 290 17.88 142.47 -116.72
N GLU A 291 19.04 141.89 -117.06
CA GLU A 291 20.11 142.55 -117.80
C GLU A 291 19.74 142.79 -119.25
N THR A 292 19.04 141.85 -119.90
CA THR A 292 18.45 142.07 -121.23
C THR A 292 17.36 143.13 -121.16
N LYS A 293 16.49 143.14 -120.15
CA LYS A 293 15.55 144.24 -119.89
C LYS A 293 16.27 145.57 -119.64
N LYS A 294 17.41 145.57 -118.95
CA LYS A 294 18.24 146.77 -118.73
C LYS A 294 18.91 147.23 -120.02
N SER A 295 19.45 146.32 -120.83
CA SER A 295 20.02 146.60 -122.15
C SER A 295 18.95 147.08 -123.15
N LEU A 296 17.71 146.56 -123.01
CA LEU A 296 16.53 147.02 -123.71
C LEU A 296 16.14 148.41 -123.19
N SER A 297 16.26 148.67 -121.90
CA SER A 297 16.03 149.98 -121.30
C SER A 297 17.10 151.01 -121.70
N ASP A 298 18.36 150.61 -121.86
CA ASP A 298 19.46 151.46 -122.32
C ASP A 298 19.36 151.72 -123.82
N ARG A 299 18.92 150.72 -124.60
CA ARG A 299 18.51 150.90 -126.00
C ARG A 299 17.24 151.75 -126.12
N MET A 300 16.29 151.62 -125.18
CA MET A 300 15.15 152.53 -125.08
C MET A 300 15.61 153.93 -124.69
N ALA A 301 16.60 154.12 -123.82
CA ALA A 301 17.12 155.44 -123.45
C ALA A 301 17.87 156.10 -124.62
N LEU A 302 18.61 155.32 -125.43
CA LEU A 302 19.22 155.77 -126.68
C LEU A 302 18.16 156.08 -127.75
N ALA A 303 17.11 155.24 -127.84
CA ALA A 303 15.94 155.50 -128.67
C ALA A 303 15.17 156.73 -128.17
N THR A 304 15.10 157.00 -126.86
CA THR A 304 14.42 158.18 -126.27
C THR A 304 15.23 159.47 -126.52
N ARG A 305 16.56 159.38 -126.66
CA ARG A 305 17.41 160.50 -127.11
C ARG A 305 17.26 160.81 -128.60
N LEU A 306 17.14 159.79 -129.45
CA LEU A 306 16.84 159.94 -130.89
C LEU A 306 15.36 160.24 -131.17
N GLN A 307 14.48 159.92 -130.23
CA GLN A 307 13.04 160.17 -130.26
C GLN A 307 12.67 161.50 -129.60
N THR A 308 13.52 162.14 -128.79
CA THR A 308 13.35 163.55 -128.39
C THR A 308 13.83 164.54 -129.47
N GLU A 309 14.66 164.09 -130.41
CA GLU A 309 14.91 164.80 -131.69
C GLU A 309 13.78 164.58 -132.73
N ASN A 310 13.15 163.40 -132.76
CA ASN A 310 12.04 163.10 -133.69
C ASN A 310 10.62 163.32 -133.13
N MET A 311 10.44 163.55 -131.82
CA MET A 311 9.18 164.02 -131.19
C MET A 311 9.04 165.56 -131.18
N SER A 312 9.78 166.26 -132.06
CA SER A 312 9.31 167.54 -132.61
C SER A 312 8.38 167.35 -133.84
N MET A 313 8.14 166.09 -134.26
CA MET A 313 7.28 165.78 -135.40
C MET A 313 6.22 164.72 -135.05
N ALA A 314 5.21 165.18 -134.33
CA ALA A 314 3.92 164.52 -134.12
C ALA A 314 3.86 163.50 -132.97
N GLY A 315 3.41 164.00 -131.84
CA GLY A 315 2.65 163.17 -130.92
C GLY A 315 1.35 162.68 -131.54
N LYS A 316 0.90 161.52 -131.07
CA LYS A 316 -0.20 161.44 -130.09
C LYS A 316 -0.61 159.98 -129.87
N LEU A 317 -0.81 159.65 -128.59
CA LEU A 317 -1.71 158.63 -128.00
C LEU A 317 -1.17 157.17 -128.00
N ALA A 318 -0.96 156.55 -126.83
CA ALA A 318 -1.99 156.00 -125.91
C ALA A 318 -2.81 154.92 -126.64
N GLU A 319 -2.91 153.67 -126.23
CA GLU A 319 -3.31 153.14 -124.91
C GLU A 319 -3.45 151.60 -125.12
N GLN A 320 -2.96 150.72 -124.25
CA GLN A 320 -3.70 149.68 -123.47
C GLN A 320 -2.71 148.50 -123.31
N VAL A 321 -2.28 147.98 -122.15
CA VAL A 321 -2.94 147.52 -120.92
C VAL A 321 -4.02 146.46 -121.18
N ALA A 322 -3.76 145.28 -120.60
CA ALA A 322 -4.68 144.17 -120.32
C ALA A 322 -4.69 142.99 -121.30
N LEU A 323 -4.56 141.73 -120.88
CA LEU A 323 -4.12 141.05 -119.65
C LEU A 323 -4.41 139.56 -119.96
N ILE A 324 -3.62 138.67 -119.34
CA ILE A 324 -4.05 137.38 -118.78
C ILE A 324 -4.63 136.35 -119.77
N GLU A 325 -3.87 135.29 -120.04
CA GLU A 325 -4.41 133.93 -120.18
C GLU A 325 -3.30 132.85 -120.13
N GLY A 326 -2.77 132.56 -118.94
CA GLY A 326 -1.78 131.47 -118.82
C GLY A 326 -1.32 131.04 -117.43
N ALA A 327 -1.76 131.72 -116.36
CA ALA A 327 -1.29 131.46 -114.99
C ALA A 327 -2.26 130.59 -114.13
N LEU A 328 -2.99 129.66 -114.75
CA LEU A 328 -3.82 128.69 -114.04
C LEU A 328 -3.63 127.28 -114.61
N ARG A 329 -2.58 126.58 -114.15
CA ARG A 329 -2.60 125.11 -114.22
C ARG A 329 -1.89 124.32 -113.10
N ASP A 330 -1.05 124.92 -112.24
CA ASP A 330 -0.25 124.10 -111.30
C ASP A 330 -0.66 124.14 -109.80
N ALA A 331 -1.83 124.68 -109.45
CA ALA A 331 -2.30 124.73 -108.05
C ALA A 331 -3.24 123.58 -107.61
N ALA A 332 -3.43 122.54 -108.44
CA ALA A 332 -4.43 121.50 -108.19
C ALA A 332 -3.90 120.19 -107.54
N ASN A 333 -2.59 120.01 -107.34
CA ASN A 333 -2.04 118.72 -106.88
C ASN A 333 -1.43 118.68 -105.46
N SER A 334 -1.44 119.76 -104.67
CA SER A 334 -0.82 119.73 -103.31
C SER A 334 -1.78 119.41 -102.16
N LYS A 335 -3.10 119.34 -102.39
CA LYS A 335 -4.09 119.11 -101.31
C LYS A 335 -4.44 117.64 -101.07
N ALA A 336 -4.22 116.76 -102.05
CA ALA A 336 -4.48 115.32 -101.93
C ALA A 336 -3.36 114.59 -101.15
N ALA A 337 -2.10 114.94 -101.38
CA ALA A 337 -0.95 114.35 -100.69
C ALA A 337 -0.90 114.71 -99.19
N GLN A 338 -1.43 115.88 -98.80
CA GLN A 338 -1.43 116.33 -97.40
C GLN A 338 -2.49 115.61 -96.54
N GLN A 339 -3.62 115.19 -97.12
CA GLN A 339 -4.66 114.45 -96.40
C GLN A 339 -4.33 112.96 -96.22
N GLU A 340 -3.62 112.35 -97.17
CA GLU A 340 -3.19 110.95 -97.08
C GLU A 340 -2.08 110.76 -96.03
N MET A 341 -1.15 111.70 -95.91
CA MET A 341 -0.13 111.68 -94.87
C MET A 341 -0.71 111.92 -93.47
N GLU A 342 -1.72 112.79 -93.31
CA GLU A 342 -2.42 112.95 -92.04
C GLU A 342 -3.21 111.69 -91.62
N ALA A 343 -3.79 110.96 -92.58
CA ALA A 343 -4.50 109.72 -92.30
C ALA A 343 -3.53 108.60 -91.86
N GLN A 344 -2.37 108.47 -92.50
CA GLN A 344 -1.34 107.50 -92.12
C GLN A 344 -0.70 107.82 -90.76
N VAL A 345 -0.49 109.10 -90.43
CA VAL A 345 0.00 109.51 -89.10
C VAL A 345 -1.04 109.24 -88.00
N ARG A 346 -2.34 109.43 -88.27
CA ARG A 346 -3.40 109.07 -87.30
C ARG A 346 -3.51 107.56 -87.10
N ALA A 347 -3.40 106.77 -88.16
CA ALA A 347 -3.39 105.30 -88.08
C ALA A 347 -2.17 104.78 -87.29
N ALA A 348 -0.98 105.27 -87.60
CA ALA A 348 0.25 104.94 -86.87
C ALA A 348 0.16 105.36 -85.40
N LYS A 349 -0.49 106.49 -85.09
CA LYS A 349 -0.71 106.95 -83.71
C LYS A 349 -1.66 106.02 -82.94
N THR A 350 -2.71 105.51 -83.57
CA THR A 350 -3.61 104.53 -82.92
C THR A 350 -2.93 103.17 -82.71
N ASP A 351 -2.08 102.74 -83.64
CA ASP A 351 -1.35 101.47 -83.51
C ASP A 351 -0.26 101.54 -82.43
N VAL A 352 0.47 102.66 -82.33
CA VAL A 352 1.39 102.93 -81.22
C VAL A 352 0.66 102.95 -79.88
N GLN A 353 -0.57 103.47 -79.83
CA GLN A 353 -1.36 103.50 -78.60
C GLN A 353 -1.87 102.10 -78.21
N ARG A 354 -2.25 101.27 -79.19
CA ARG A 354 -2.60 99.85 -78.98
C ARG A 354 -1.40 99.03 -78.51
N MET A 355 -0.22 99.25 -79.10
CA MET A 355 1.04 98.61 -78.69
C MET A 355 1.47 99.04 -77.29
N LYS A 356 1.26 100.31 -76.91
CA LYS A 356 1.52 100.76 -75.53
C LYS A 356 0.57 100.09 -74.53
N GLN A 357 -0.69 99.92 -74.88
CA GLN A 357 -1.66 99.21 -74.04
C GLN A 357 -1.32 97.72 -73.89
N SER A 358 -0.94 97.05 -74.97
CA SER A 358 -0.48 95.66 -74.90
C SER A 358 0.85 95.50 -74.17
N GLU A 359 1.77 96.46 -74.30
CA GLU A 359 3.02 96.51 -73.51
C GLU A 359 2.74 96.69 -72.02
N THR A 360 1.81 97.57 -71.63
CA THR A 360 1.40 97.71 -70.22
C THR A 360 0.73 96.46 -69.69
N GLN A 361 -0.11 95.80 -70.51
CA GLN A 361 -0.77 94.55 -70.13
C GLN A 361 0.25 93.42 -69.95
N ALA A 362 1.19 93.26 -70.90
CA ALA A 362 2.24 92.25 -70.80
C ALA A 362 3.17 92.49 -69.61
N LYS A 363 3.47 93.75 -69.27
CA LYS A 363 4.22 94.09 -68.05
C LYS A 363 3.44 93.70 -66.79
N GLN A 364 2.14 93.99 -66.75
CA GLN A 364 1.29 93.62 -65.62
C GLN A 364 1.16 92.10 -65.46
N ASP A 365 1.05 91.35 -66.56
CA ASP A 365 1.00 89.89 -66.54
C ASP A 365 2.34 89.30 -66.11
N LEU A 366 3.47 89.87 -66.55
CA LEU A 366 4.80 89.46 -66.12
C LEU A 366 5.03 89.74 -64.62
N GLU A 367 4.54 90.87 -64.10
CA GLU A 367 4.53 91.16 -62.66
C GLU A 367 3.62 90.21 -61.87
N ASN A 368 2.47 89.81 -62.44
CA ASN A 368 1.57 88.82 -61.83
C ASN A 368 2.25 87.46 -61.73
N VAL A 369 2.85 86.97 -62.83
CA VAL A 369 3.58 85.70 -62.86
C VAL A 369 4.80 85.73 -61.92
N GLN A 370 5.53 86.84 -61.86
CA GLN A 370 6.62 87.01 -60.89
C GLN A 370 6.11 86.92 -59.44
N ARG A 371 4.98 87.56 -59.12
CA ARG A 371 4.35 87.47 -57.79
C ARG A 371 3.88 86.06 -57.47
N GLU A 372 3.32 85.33 -58.44
CA GLU A 372 2.88 83.94 -58.24
C GLU A 372 4.06 82.99 -58.04
N MET A 373 5.13 83.15 -58.83
CA MET A 373 6.36 82.38 -58.67
C MET A 373 7.00 82.62 -57.31
N GLN A 374 7.05 83.88 -56.84
CA GLN A 374 7.53 84.20 -55.48
C GLN A 374 6.67 83.55 -54.40
N LYS A 375 5.34 83.60 -54.52
CA LYS A 375 4.44 82.91 -53.58
C LYS A 375 4.62 81.39 -53.58
N GLN A 376 4.81 80.79 -54.75
CA GLN A 376 5.08 79.36 -54.87
C GLN A 376 6.43 78.99 -54.25
N GLU A 377 7.46 79.81 -54.48
CA GLU A 377 8.78 79.62 -53.87
C GLU A 377 8.70 79.72 -52.34
N GLU A 378 7.99 80.71 -51.81
CA GLU A 378 7.71 80.85 -50.38
C GLU A 378 6.93 79.64 -49.82
N SER A 379 5.91 79.14 -50.52
CA SER A 379 5.17 77.95 -50.08
C SER A 379 6.04 76.69 -50.09
N PHE A 380 6.89 76.50 -51.11
CA PHE A 380 7.81 75.36 -51.15
C PHE A 380 8.88 75.45 -50.06
N GLN A 381 9.37 76.64 -49.76
CA GLN A 381 10.29 76.85 -48.65
C GLN A 381 9.63 76.53 -47.31
N LEU A 382 8.39 76.99 -47.10
CA LEU A 382 7.62 76.69 -45.90
C LEU A 382 7.32 75.18 -45.76
N GLU A 383 6.92 74.52 -46.84
CA GLU A 383 6.72 73.07 -46.86
C GLU A 383 8.01 72.30 -46.56
N ARG A 384 9.14 72.74 -47.11
CA ARG A 384 10.46 72.13 -46.86
C ARG A 384 10.87 72.29 -45.40
N GLU A 385 10.69 73.47 -44.80
CA GLU A 385 10.97 73.68 -43.37
C GLU A 385 10.00 72.87 -42.49
N ASN A 386 8.71 72.81 -42.84
CA ASN A 386 7.75 71.97 -42.13
C ASN A 386 8.08 70.48 -42.24
N ALA A 387 8.49 69.99 -43.40
CA ALA A 387 8.92 68.60 -43.60
C ALA A 387 10.18 68.30 -42.78
N LYS A 388 11.13 69.23 -42.74
CA LYS A 388 12.33 69.12 -41.91
C LYS A 388 12.01 69.09 -40.42
N LEU A 389 11.10 69.94 -39.94
CA LEU A 389 10.64 69.93 -38.55
C LEU A 389 9.90 68.62 -38.21
N ARG A 390 9.04 68.12 -39.11
CA ARG A 390 8.37 66.82 -38.93
C ARG A 390 9.36 65.67 -38.86
N LEU A 391 10.37 65.66 -39.73
CA LEU A 391 11.42 64.66 -39.72
C LEU A 391 12.25 64.75 -38.42
N GLN A 392 12.61 65.95 -37.98
CA GLN A 392 13.31 66.15 -36.71
C GLN A 392 12.47 65.65 -35.53
N ALA A 393 11.18 65.98 -35.48
CA ALA A 393 10.27 65.50 -34.44
C ALA A 393 10.12 63.96 -34.46
N ALA A 394 10.06 63.34 -35.64
CA ALA A 394 10.03 61.89 -35.78
C ALA A 394 11.34 61.24 -35.31
N VAL A 395 12.49 61.79 -35.68
CA VAL A 395 13.79 61.30 -35.22
C VAL A 395 13.94 61.46 -33.71
N GLU A 396 13.45 62.56 -33.12
CA GLU A 396 13.47 62.76 -31.67
C GLU A 396 12.53 61.81 -30.94
N SER A 397 11.34 61.55 -31.48
CA SER A 397 10.41 60.58 -30.90
C SER A 397 10.96 59.16 -30.96
N GLU A 398 11.59 58.76 -32.07
CA GLU A 398 12.29 57.48 -32.20
C GLU A 398 13.48 57.37 -31.24
N LYS A 399 14.28 58.44 -31.09
CA LYS A 399 15.36 58.46 -30.08
C LYS A 399 14.82 58.26 -28.66
N LEU A 400 13.68 58.86 -28.35
CA LEU A 400 13.02 58.70 -27.05
C LEU A 400 12.46 57.28 -26.86
N THR A 401 11.89 56.66 -27.90
CA THR A 401 11.42 55.27 -27.82
C THR A 401 12.60 54.32 -27.63
N PHE A 402 13.69 54.46 -28.40
CA PHE A 402 14.89 53.67 -28.22
C PHE A 402 15.50 53.83 -26.83
N LYS A 403 15.52 55.06 -26.29
CA LYS A 403 16.01 55.29 -24.93
C LYS A 403 15.16 54.57 -23.88
N ARG A 404 13.83 54.63 -24.00
CA ARG A 404 12.90 53.89 -23.11
C ARG A 404 13.07 52.38 -23.24
N GLU A 405 13.28 51.88 -24.44
CA GLU A 405 13.53 50.45 -24.68
C GLU A 405 14.87 50.01 -24.10
N LEU A 406 15.92 50.81 -24.22
CA LEU A 406 17.21 50.56 -23.57
C LEU A 406 17.06 50.55 -22.04
N ASP A 407 16.38 51.53 -21.45
CA ASP A 407 16.13 51.58 -20.02
C ASP A 407 15.31 50.35 -19.55
N ARG A 408 14.32 49.91 -20.34
CA ARG A 408 13.53 48.70 -20.08
C ARG A 408 14.40 47.44 -20.14
N LEU A 409 15.20 47.28 -21.19
CA LEU A 409 16.09 46.14 -21.36
C LEU A 409 17.18 46.10 -20.29
N GLU A 410 17.72 47.24 -19.89
CA GLU A 410 18.67 47.34 -18.78
C GLU A 410 18.00 46.96 -17.45
N GLY A 411 16.77 47.41 -17.21
CA GLY A 411 15.96 47.02 -16.06
C GLY A 411 15.70 45.51 -16.03
N GLU A 412 15.31 44.92 -17.15
CA GLU A 412 15.10 43.47 -17.29
C GLU A 412 16.41 42.68 -17.13
N SER A 413 17.52 43.19 -17.67
CA SER A 413 18.84 42.58 -17.51
C SER A 413 19.28 42.59 -16.05
N LYS A 414 19.12 43.73 -15.35
CA LYS A 414 19.38 43.83 -13.90
C LYS A 414 18.47 42.91 -13.10
N HIS A 415 17.20 42.79 -13.45
CA HIS A 415 16.26 41.90 -12.78
C HIS A 415 16.61 40.42 -13.00
N LYS A 416 16.89 40.02 -14.24
CA LYS A 416 17.36 38.66 -14.58
C LYS A 416 18.69 38.34 -13.91
N SER A 417 19.62 39.29 -13.85
CA SER A 417 20.90 39.15 -13.14
C SER A 417 20.70 38.96 -11.63
N LYS A 418 19.80 39.73 -11.00
CA LYS A 418 19.43 39.54 -9.58
C LYS A 418 18.80 38.18 -9.32
N LEU A 419 17.86 37.74 -10.16
CA LEU A 419 17.24 36.42 -10.06
C LEU A 419 18.26 35.30 -10.24
N ALA A 420 19.17 35.42 -11.21
CA ALA A 420 20.26 34.47 -11.43
C ALA A 420 21.19 34.41 -10.21
N LEU A 421 21.58 35.57 -9.65
CA LEU A 421 22.40 35.63 -8.45
C LEU A 421 21.68 35.00 -7.24
N GLN A 422 20.40 35.27 -7.06
CA GLN A 422 19.59 34.65 -6.01
C GLN A 422 19.54 33.12 -6.18
N ALA A 423 19.29 32.63 -7.39
CA ALA A 423 19.28 31.20 -7.68
C ALA A 423 20.66 30.56 -7.40
N VAL A 424 21.75 31.23 -7.76
CA VAL A 424 23.11 30.77 -7.44
C VAL A 424 23.32 30.73 -5.92
N LEU A 425 22.94 31.77 -5.18
CA LEU A 425 23.06 31.79 -3.72
C LEU A 425 22.21 30.71 -3.04
N GLU A 426 21.01 30.42 -3.53
CA GLU A 426 20.18 29.31 -3.05
C GLU A 426 20.84 27.96 -3.32
N LYS A 427 21.44 27.77 -4.50
CA LYS A 427 22.19 26.56 -4.82
C LYS A 427 23.47 26.44 -4.00
N GLU A 428 24.20 27.53 -3.75
CA GLU A 428 25.38 27.54 -2.88
C GLU A 428 25.00 27.18 -1.43
N LYS A 429 23.88 27.68 -0.92
CA LYS A 429 23.34 27.26 0.39
C LYS A 429 23.02 25.77 0.43
N GLU A 430 22.40 25.24 -0.63
CA GLU A 430 22.10 23.81 -0.72
C GLU A 430 23.38 22.97 -0.82
N ILE A 431 24.35 23.40 -1.63
CA ILE A 431 25.67 22.75 -1.72
C ILE A 431 26.36 22.77 -0.36
N ALA A 432 26.33 23.88 0.37
CA ALA A 432 26.90 23.97 1.71
C ALA A 432 26.19 23.02 2.70
N ARG A 433 24.84 22.95 2.65
CA ARG A 433 24.05 22.02 3.46
C ARG A 433 24.38 20.55 3.14
N LEU A 434 24.44 20.20 1.86
CA LEU A 434 24.78 18.85 1.42
C LEU A 434 26.23 18.50 1.76
N SER A 435 27.15 19.45 1.63
CA SER A 435 28.56 19.25 2.00
C SER A 435 28.72 19.05 3.50
N ALA A 436 27.99 19.82 4.34
CA ALA A 436 27.98 19.62 5.79
C ALA A 436 27.41 18.25 6.16
N ARG A 437 26.32 17.81 5.51
CA ARG A 437 25.73 16.49 5.75
C ARG A 437 26.62 15.35 5.26
N LEU A 438 27.30 15.54 4.14
CA LEU A 438 28.33 14.59 3.67
C LEU A 438 29.47 14.52 4.67
N HIS A 439 29.92 15.66 5.20
CA HIS A 439 30.97 15.68 6.23
C HIS A 439 30.53 14.97 7.51
N GLU A 440 29.31 15.21 7.98
CA GLU A 440 28.72 14.51 9.13
C GLU A 440 28.63 12.99 8.86
N LEU A 441 28.18 12.58 7.67
CA LEU A 441 28.14 11.17 7.28
C LEU A 441 29.55 10.56 7.15
N GLU A 442 30.52 11.31 6.63
CA GLU A 442 31.91 10.89 6.55
C GLU A 442 32.53 10.76 7.95
N GLU A 443 32.21 11.66 8.88
CA GLU A 443 32.59 11.56 10.29
C GLU A 443 31.89 10.39 10.97
N ASP A 444 30.62 10.13 10.71
CA ASP A 444 29.87 8.96 11.21
C ASP A 444 30.44 7.64 10.68
N VAL A 445 30.89 7.62 9.43
CA VAL A 445 31.57 6.45 8.84
C VAL A 445 32.98 6.31 9.41
N ARG A 446 33.74 7.40 9.54
CA ARG A 446 35.12 7.40 10.06
C ARG A 446 35.16 7.09 11.56
N SER A 447 34.16 7.51 12.31
CA SER A 447 34.01 7.23 13.75
C SER A 447 33.36 5.86 14.04
N GLY A 448 32.86 5.17 13.00
CA GLY A 448 32.08 3.94 13.16
C GLY A 448 30.72 4.18 13.82
N GLY A 449 30.24 5.42 13.91
CA GLY A 449 28.91 5.81 14.40
C GLY A 449 27.76 5.14 13.64
N ALA A 450 27.91 4.94 12.32
CA ALA A 450 26.93 4.22 11.51
C ALA A 450 26.79 2.74 11.92
N ASP A 451 27.91 2.08 12.23
CA ASP A 451 27.92 0.70 12.72
C ASP A 451 27.45 0.63 14.17
N ASN A 452 27.81 1.59 15.01
CA ASN A 452 27.30 1.69 16.39
C ASN A 452 25.79 1.93 16.43
N ARG A 453 25.24 2.73 15.50
CA ARG A 453 23.79 2.95 15.38
C ARG A 453 23.07 1.68 14.93
N LYS A 454 23.62 0.95 13.97
CA LYS A 454 23.10 -0.38 13.59
C LYS A 454 23.18 -1.37 14.74
N ILE A 455 24.27 -1.40 15.51
CA ILE A 455 24.41 -2.26 16.70
C ILE A 455 23.35 -1.91 17.76
N LEU A 456 23.11 -0.62 18.01
CA LEU A 456 22.06 -0.17 18.91
C LEU A 456 20.66 -0.54 18.41
N GLU A 457 20.41 -0.41 17.11
CA GLU A 457 19.13 -0.78 16.49
C GLU A 457 18.91 -2.30 16.52
N PHE A 458 19.96 -3.10 16.29
CA PHE A 458 19.94 -4.55 16.51
C PHE A 458 19.72 -4.91 17.98
N ALA A 459 20.35 -4.20 18.92
CA ALA A 459 20.13 -4.41 20.34
C ALA A 459 18.70 -4.08 20.75
N GLN A 460 18.10 -3.02 20.19
CA GLN A 460 16.69 -2.67 20.41
C GLN A 460 15.75 -3.71 19.80
N LEU A 461 16.02 -4.18 18.59
CA LEU A 461 15.24 -5.25 17.95
C LEU A 461 15.34 -6.56 18.73
N GLN A 462 16.54 -6.89 19.23
CA GLN A 462 16.76 -8.06 20.06
C GLN A 462 16.01 -7.94 21.39
N ALA A 463 16.06 -6.78 22.04
CA ALA A 463 15.30 -6.53 23.27
C ALA A 463 13.79 -6.66 23.04
N LYS A 464 13.26 -6.12 21.93
CA LYS A 464 11.84 -6.27 21.56
C LYS A 464 11.47 -7.74 21.33
N ARG A 465 12.27 -8.47 20.56
CA ARG A 465 12.07 -9.90 20.30
C ARG A 465 12.09 -10.71 21.60
N GLU A 466 12.98 -10.39 22.53
CA GLU A 466 13.03 -11.06 23.83
C GLU A 466 11.83 -10.73 24.73
N VAL A 467 11.32 -9.50 24.70
CA VAL A 467 10.09 -9.14 25.42
C VAL A 467 8.89 -9.89 24.85
N GLU A 468 8.72 -9.89 23.53
CA GLU A 468 7.66 -10.65 22.86
C GLU A 468 7.78 -12.15 23.14
N GLN A 469 9.00 -12.70 23.16
CA GLN A 469 9.24 -14.10 23.49
C GLN A 469 8.91 -14.41 24.96
N ARG A 470 9.21 -13.50 25.89
CA ARG A 470 8.81 -13.64 27.30
C ARG A 470 7.29 -13.57 27.47
N GLU A 471 6.63 -12.67 26.75
CA GLU A 471 5.17 -12.57 26.76
C GLU A 471 4.51 -13.84 26.17
N GLN A 472 5.03 -14.35 25.05
CA GLN A 472 4.56 -15.61 24.47
C GLN A 472 4.80 -16.80 25.40
N ALA A 473 5.94 -16.86 26.09
CA ALA A 473 6.22 -17.89 27.08
C ALA A 473 5.26 -17.81 28.28
N ALA A 474 4.98 -16.60 28.77
CA ALA A 474 4.00 -16.37 29.82
C ALA A 474 2.57 -16.77 29.39
N GLN A 475 2.17 -16.45 28.15
CA GLN A 475 0.90 -16.86 27.59
C GLN A 475 0.79 -18.38 27.43
N MET A 476 1.85 -19.06 26.95
CA MET A 476 1.88 -20.52 26.89
C MET A 476 1.78 -21.15 28.27
N GLN A 477 2.46 -20.59 29.27
CA GLN A 477 2.40 -21.08 30.65
C GLN A 477 1.01 -20.87 31.28
N ALA A 478 0.37 -19.73 31.02
CA ALA A 478 -1.00 -19.48 31.45
C ALA A 478 -1.99 -20.46 30.78
N LEU A 479 -1.84 -20.71 29.48
CA LEU A 479 -2.65 -21.68 28.75
C LEU A 479 -2.40 -23.10 29.23
N SER A 480 -1.16 -23.48 29.55
CA SER A 480 -0.87 -24.81 30.10
C SER A 480 -1.48 -24.99 31.48
N GLN A 481 -1.44 -23.95 32.33
CA GLN A 481 -2.10 -23.97 33.65
C GLN A 481 -3.61 -24.11 33.50
N GLN A 482 -4.25 -23.35 32.60
CA GLN A 482 -5.68 -23.49 32.30
C GLN A 482 -6.02 -24.89 31.78
N LEU A 483 -5.16 -25.49 30.98
CA LEU A 483 -5.37 -26.84 30.44
C LEU A 483 -5.24 -27.90 31.53
N GLU A 484 -4.28 -27.76 32.46
CA GLU A 484 -4.15 -28.61 33.64
C GLU A 484 -5.34 -28.46 34.60
N GLU A 485 -5.83 -27.24 34.81
CA GLU A 485 -7.02 -26.96 35.62
C GLU A 485 -8.26 -27.59 34.98
N ALA A 486 -8.47 -27.39 33.68
CA ALA A 486 -9.56 -28.01 32.95
C ALA A 486 -9.47 -29.54 32.97
N GLN A 487 -8.25 -30.12 32.90
CA GLN A 487 -8.06 -31.56 33.06
C GLN A 487 -8.44 -32.05 34.46
N ARG A 488 -8.06 -31.31 35.51
CA ARG A 488 -8.47 -31.57 36.89
C ARG A 488 -9.99 -31.52 37.04
N GLU A 489 -10.65 -30.49 36.51
CA GLU A 489 -12.11 -30.37 36.53
C GLU A 489 -12.80 -31.53 35.79
N VAL A 490 -12.26 -31.94 34.64
CA VAL A 490 -12.80 -33.09 33.89
C VAL A 490 -12.62 -34.39 34.67
N GLN A 491 -11.49 -34.58 35.35
CA GLN A 491 -11.28 -35.75 36.22
C GLN A 491 -12.25 -35.74 37.40
N GLU A 492 -12.42 -34.61 38.08
CA GLU A 492 -13.37 -34.46 39.19
C GLU A 492 -14.80 -34.77 38.73
N ARG A 493 -15.25 -34.19 37.62
CA ARG A 493 -16.57 -34.50 37.05
C ARG A 493 -16.73 -35.97 36.64
N ARG A 494 -15.66 -36.63 36.19
CA ARG A 494 -15.69 -38.07 35.88
C ARG A 494 -15.83 -38.90 37.14
N GLU A 495 -15.12 -38.53 38.20
CA GLU A 495 -15.25 -39.18 39.50
C GLU A 495 -16.64 -38.98 40.09
N ASP A 496 -17.20 -37.77 40.05
CA ASP A 496 -18.55 -37.49 40.52
C ASP A 496 -19.60 -38.23 39.70
N LYS A 497 -19.45 -38.27 38.37
CA LYS A 497 -20.31 -39.09 37.52
C LYS A 497 -20.24 -40.57 37.91
N ARG A 498 -19.04 -41.08 38.25
CA ARG A 498 -18.87 -42.45 38.73
C ARG A 498 -19.56 -42.65 40.07
N ARG A 499 -19.37 -41.75 41.04
CA ARG A 499 -20.04 -41.79 42.36
C ARG A 499 -21.55 -41.78 42.20
N HIS A 500 -22.11 -40.88 41.39
CA HIS A 500 -23.55 -40.84 41.13
C HIS A 500 -24.07 -42.06 40.38
N ALA A 501 -23.27 -42.66 39.49
CA ALA A 501 -23.64 -43.93 38.86
C ALA A 501 -23.68 -45.06 39.88
N GLU A 502 -22.70 -45.14 40.78
CA GLU A 502 -22.68 -46.10 41.89
C GLU A 502 -23.88 -45.89 42.82
N GLU A 503 -24.17 -44.65 43.23
CA GLU A 503 -25.35 -44.29 44.03
C GLU A 503 -26.64 -44.67 43.32
N LEU A 504 -26.77 -44.41 42.01
CA LEU A 504 -27.95 -44.77 41.23
C LEU A 504 -28.10 -46.30 41.15
N THR A 505 -27.00 -47.04 40.99
CA THR A 505 -27.06 -48.51 41.01
C THR A 505 -27.45 -49.05 42.39
N ALA A 506 -26.95 -48.45 43.47
CA ALA A 506 -27.33 -48.80 44.84
C ALA A 506 -28.80 -48.48 45.12
N MET A 507 -29.28 -47.30 44.69
CA MET A 507 -30.69 -46.93 44.77
C MET A 507 -31.57 -47.88 43.97
N LEU A 508 -31.20 -48.23 42.73
CA LEU A 508 -31.96 -49.18 41.91
C LEU A 508 -31.99 -50.59 42.54
N GLN A 509 -30.91 -51.03 43.18
CA GLN A 509 -30.90 -52.29 43.93
C GLN A 509 -31.82 -52.23 45.15
N ASN A 510 -31.80 -51.13 45.92
CA ASN A 510 -32.65 -50.95 47.09
C ASN A 510 -34.13 -50.80 46.73
N GLN A 511 -34.46 -50.03 45.70
CA GLN A 511 -35.84 -49.86 45.21
C GLN A 511 -36.45 -51.16 44.71
N ARG A 512 -35.63 -52.06 44.15
CA ARG A 512 -36.06 -53.40 43.73
C ARG A 512 -36.24 -54.38 44.89
N ARG A 513 -35.69 -54.10 46.08
CA ARG A 513 -35.88 -54.91 47.30
C ARG A 513 -37.20 -54.59 48.01
N ASP A 514 -37.66 -53.34 47.95
CA ASP A 514 -38.90 -52.89 48.60
C ASP A 514 -40.20 -53.37 47.90
N GLY A 515 -40.11 -53.84 46.65
CA GLY A 515 -41.27 -54.33 45.87
C GLY A 515 -41.58 -55.82 46.03
N VAL A 516 -40.83 -56.55 46.85
CA VAL A 516 -41.02 -58.00 47.03
C VAL A 516 -42.14 -58.23 48.04
N ASN A 517 -43.22 -58.89 47.62
CA ASN A 517 -44.31 -59.27 48.53
C ASN A 517 -43.76 -60.24 49.59
N MET A 518 -43.53 -59.72 50.79
CA MET A 518 -42.91 -60.45 51.90
C MET A 518 -43.73 -61.67 52.35
N GLU A 519 -45.05 -61.66 52.14
CA GLU A 519 -45.93 -62.81 52.41
C GLU A 519 -45.62 -63.97 51.46
N TYR A 520 -45.42 -63.66 50.18
CA TYR A 520 -45.08 -64.65 49.16
C TYR A 520 -43.66 -65.19 49.38
N LEU A 521 -42.70 -64.30 49.64
CA LEU A 521 -41.33 -64.70 49.94
C LEU A 521 -41.28 -65.59 51.19
N LYS A 522 -41.98 -65.23 52.26
CA LYS A 522 -42.12 -66.05 53.47
C LYS A 522 -42.62 -67.45 53.13
N ASN A 523 -43.67 -67.57 52.31
CA ASN A 523 -44.21 -68.87 51.91
C ASN A 523 -43.20 -69.70 51.09
N VAL A 524 -42.48 -69.08 50.16
CA VAL A 524 -41.45 -69.76 49.35
C VAL A 524 -40.25 -70.19 50.21
N VAL A 525 -39.82 -69.37 51.18
CA VAL A 525 -38.76 -69.72 52.13
C VAL A 525 -39.20 -70.85 53.06
N VAL A 526 -40.41 -70.78 53.60
CA VAL A 526 -40.97 -71.86 54.45
C VAL A 526 -41.04 -73.17 53.66
N GLN A 527 -41.50 -73.14 52.41
CA GLN A 527 -41.48 -74.32 51.54
C GLN A 527 -40.05 -74.81 51.31
N TYR A 528 -39.12 -73.92 50.99
CA TYR A 528 -37.71 -74.26 50.78
C TYR A 528 -37.06 -74.94 51.99
N MET A 529 -37.36 -74.46 53.20
CA MET A 529 -36.85 -75.01 54.47
C MET A 529 -37.56 -76.31 54.86
N SER A 530 -38.81 -76.51 54.44
CA SER A 530 -39.57 -77.75 54.69
C SER A 530 -39.10 -78.93 53.83
N PHE A 531 -38.46 -78.65 52.69
CA PHE A 531 -37.90 -79.70 51.82
C PHE A 531 -36.52 -80.16 52.30
N ARG A 532 -36.24 -81.46 52.14
CA ARG A 532 -34.96 -82.06 52.52
C ARG A 532 -33.79 -81.37 51.81
N PRO A 533 -32.70 -81.04 52.52
CA PRO A 533 -31.47 -80.50 51.93
C PRO A 533 -30.98 -81.34 50.74
N GLY A 534 -30.75 -80.71 49.59
CA GLY A 534 -30.32 -81.37 48.36
C GLY A 534 -31.44 -82.03 47.55
N SER A 535 -32.71 -81.90 47.96
CA SER A 535 -33.85 -82.34 47.15
C SER A 535 -33.92 -81.57 45.82
N SER A 536 -34.32 -82.25 44.76
CA SER A 536 -34.57 -81.62 43.46
C SER A 536 -35.69 -80.57 43.54
N GLN A 537 -36.64 -80.71 44.49
CA GLN A 537 -37.70 -79.73 44.74
C GLN A 537 -37.15 -78.46 45.43
N GLN A 538 -36.26 -78.62 46.41
CA GLN A 538 -35.55 -77.51 47.05
C GLN A 538 -34.67 -76.76 46.03
N SER A 539 -33.96 -77.50 45.18
CA SER A 539 -33.12 -76.93 44.12
C SER A 539 -33.93 -76.19 43.05
N ARG A 540 -35.20 -76.55 42.82
CA ARG A 540 -36.10 -75.81 41.91
C ARG A 540 -36.62 -74.49 42.50
N LEU A 541 -36.68 -74.39 43.83
CA LEU A 541 -37.05 -73.14 44.53
C LEU A 541 -35.86 -72.18 44.66
N MET A 542 -34.62 -72.65 44.49
CA MET A 542 -33.41 -71.79 44.52
C MET A 542 -33.41 -70.68 43.47
N PRO A 543 -33.73 -70.92 42.19
CA PRO A 543 -33.85 -69.85 41.19
C PRO A 543 -34.91 -68.81 41.58
N VAL A 544 -36.03 -69.26 42.17
CA VAL A 544 -37.13 -68.38 42.60
C VAL A 544 -36.71 -67.53 43.80
N LEU A 545 -36.05 -68.12 44.80
CA LEU A 545 -35.49 -67.36 45.92
C LEU A 545 -34.37 -66.42 45.46
N SER A 546 -33.54 -66.85 44.52
CA SER A 546 -32.46 -66.05 43.94
C SER A 546 -33.00 -64.83 43.17
N THR A 547 -34.15 -64.94 42.51
CA THR A 547 -34.78 -63.81 41.81
C THR A 547 -35.57 -62.92 42.76
N LEU A 548 -36.27 -63.48 43.75
CA LEU A 548 -37.03 -62.70 44.73
C LEU A 548 -36.11 -61.92 45.70
N LEU A 549 -35.07 -62.56 46.22
CA LEU A 549 -34.08 -61.93 47.10
C LEU A 549 -32.92 -61.29 46.34
N GLN A 550 -32.91 -61.39 45.01
CA GLN A 550 -31.90 -60.83 44.11
C GLN A 550 -30.48 -61.15 44.57
N PHE A 551 -30.23 -62.44 44.81
CA PHE A 551 -28.91 -62.92 45.20
C PHE A 551 -27.86 -62.52 44.16
N THR A 552 -26.76 -61.93 44.64
CA THR A 552 -25.61 -61.61 43.80
C THR A 552 -24.96 -62.92 43.33
N ALA A 553 -24.13 -62.83 42.28
CA ALA A 553 -23.38 -63.99 41.81
C ALA A 553 -22.45 -64.57 42.90
N ALA A 554 -22.07 -63.79 43.91
CA ALA A 554 -21.35 -64.24 45.09
C ALA A 554 -22.27 -65.06 46.02
N ASP A 555 -23.44 -64.54 46.37
CA ASP A 555 -24.41 -65.21 47.25
C ASP A 555 -24.87 -66.56 46.69
N ILE A 556 -25.12 -66.65 45.38
CA ILE A 556 -25.51 -67.90 44.71
C ILE A 556 -24.38 -68.95 44.80
N LYS A 557 -23.12 -68.51 44.71
CA LYS A 557 -21.95 -69.40 44.87
C LYS A 557 -21.84 -69.86 46.32
N GLU A 558 -21.97 -68.95 47.28
CA GLU A 558 -21.92 -69.27 48.71
C GLU A 558 -23.02 -70.27 49.11
N ILE A 559 -24.25 -70.06 48.67
CA ILE A 559 -25.36 -71.00 48.95
C ILE A 559 -25.11 -72.37 48.30
N LYS A 560 -24.55 -72.41 47.09
CA LYS A 560 -24.15 -73.68 46.45
C LYS A 560 -23.00 -74.36 47.18
N HIS A 561 -22.06 -73.60 47.73
CA HIS A 561 -20.98 -74.13 48.56
C HIS A 561 -21.51 -74.67 49.90
N ALA A 562 -22.43 -73.94 50.55
CA ALA A 562 -23.11 -74.38 51.77
C ALA A 562 -23.97 -75.63 51.54
N ALA A 563 -24.69 -75.72 50.41
CA ALA A 563 -25.49 -76.89 50.06
C ALA A 563 -24.65 -78.15 49.69
N ARG A 564 -23.38 -77.97 49.30
CA ARG A 564 -22.44 -79.08 49.01
C ARG A 564 -21.69 -79.57 50.25
N ARG A 565 -21.60 -78.75 51.30
CA ARG A 565 -21.06 -79.13 52.61
C ARG A 565 -22.16 -79.94 53.32
N GLY A 566 -22.12 -81.27 53.18
CA GLY A 566 -23.18 -82.18 53.61
C GLY A 566 -23.70 -81.95 55.03
N ASN A 567 -25.00 -82.20 55.21
CA ASN A 567 -25.81 -82.24 56.42
C ASN A 567 -25.07 -82.03 57.76
N SER A 568 -25.15 -80.80 58.29
CA SER A 568 -25.24 -80.62 59.75
C SER A 568 -26.28 -79.55 60.07
N TRP A 569 -27.56 -79.91 59.86
CA TRP A 569 -28.71 -79.16 60.40
C TRP A 569 -29.00 -79.59 61.86
N THR A 570 -28.04 -80.18 62.57
CA THR A 570 -28.17 -80.54 64.00
C THR A 570 -27.07 -79.93 64.89
N SER A 571 -26.39 -78.88 64.44
CA SER A 571 -25.39 -78.18 65.27
C SER A 571 -25.73 -76.70 65.48
N TRP A 572 -26.88 -76.43 66.09
CA TRP A 572 -27.18 -75.16 66.77
C TRP A 572 -27.11 -75.33 68.30
N GLY A 573 -26.29 -76.27 68.77
CA GLY A 573 -26.13 -76.61 70.18
C GLY A 573 -24.76 -77.20 70.47
N SER A 574 -23.70 -76.43 70.22
CA SER A 574 -22.44 -76.47 70.99
C SER A 574 -21.52 -75.35 70.52
N SER A 575 -21.09 -74.54 71.48
CA SER A 575 -20.20 -73.40 71.39
C SER A 575 -18.85 -73.75 70.76
N ASP A 576 -18.32 -72.92 69.86
CA ASP A 576 -17.17 -72.04 70.16
C ASP A 576 -16.86 -71.08 68.99
N ALA A 577 -16.48 -69.85 69.36
CA ALA A 577 -15.85 -68.75 68.64
C ALA A 577 -16.09 -68.51 67.12
N GLY A 578 -16.70 -67.35 66.81
CA GLY A 578 -16.34 -66.57 65.61
C GLY A 578 -17.43 -66.21 64.60
N LEU A 579 -18.66 -65.91 65.05
CA LEU A 579 -19.65 -65.25 64.19
C LEU A 579 -19.42 -63.73 64.16
N ASP A 580 -18.65 -63.26 63.18
CA ASP A 580 -18.65 -61.85 62.77
C ASP A 580 -19.84 -61.59 61.83
N CYS A 581 -21.04 -61.53 62.42
CA CYS A 581 -22.17 -60.84 61.80
C CYS A 581 -21.83 -59.35 61.75
N LYS A 582 -21.36 -58.84 60.60
CA LYS A 582 -21.22 -57.39 60.38
C LYS A 582 -22.61 -56.81 60.06
N PRO A 583 -23.17 -55.92 60.89
CA PRO A 583 -24.34 -55.15 60.51
C PRO A 583 -23.94 -54.08 59.49
N ILE A 584 -24.87 -53.82 58.58
CA ILE A 584 -24.84 -52.74 57.60
C ILE A 584 -24.79 -51.40 58.37
N VAL A 585 -23.67 -50.68 58.27
CA VAL A 585 -23.57 -49.28 58.73
C VAL A 585 -23.58 -48.38 57.50
N ILE A 586 -24.68 -47.63 57.38
CA ILE A 586 -24.76 -46.41 56.57
C ILE A 586 -23.84 -45.39 57.23
N GLY A 587 -22.73 -45.07 56.57
CA GLY A 587 -21.71 -44.13 57.06
C GLY A 587 -21.43 -43.08 56.00
N ALA A 588 -21.99 -41.89 56.22
CA ALA A 588 -21.71 -40.69 55.47
C ALA A 588 -20.25 -40.24 55.65
N ASN A 589 -19.69 -39.73 54.55
CA ASN A 589 -18.80 -38.57 54.48
C ASN A 589 -17.45 -38.58 55.24
N HIS A 590 -16.40 -38.57 54.41
CA HIS A 590 -15.35 -37.54 54.33
C HIS A 590 -13.88 -37.96 54.59
N ARG A 591 -13.11 -37.73 53.52
CA ARG A 591 -11.69 -37.36 53.41
C ARG A 591 -10.62 -38.47 53.40
N HIS A 592 -10.38 -38.95 52.18
CA HIS A 592 -9.03 -39.00 51.59
C HIS A 592 -8.92 -37.81 50.58
N PRO A 593 -7.77 -37.47 49.94
CA PRO A 593 -6.57 -38.29 49.74
C PRO A 593 -5.21 -37.54 49.67
N THR A 594 -4.11 -38.29 49.54
CA THR A 594 -3.19 -38.18 48.40
C THR A 594 -2.12 -39.27 48.48
N SER A 595 -2.20 -40.25 47.58
CA SER A 595 -1.03 -40.75 46.86
C SER A 595 -1.52 -41.69 45.77
N THR A 596 -1.33 -41.33 44.51
CA THR A 596 -1.37 -42.28 43.40
C THR A 596 -0.49 -41.78 42.27
N PHE A 597 0.48 -42.63 41.92
CA PHE A 597 1.10 -42.70 40.62
C PHE A 597 0.28 -43.68 39.74
N THR A 598 0.14 -43.35 38.46
CA THR A 598 0.17 -44.23 37.24
C THR A 598 -0.74 -45.47 37.16
N SER A 599 -1.22 -45.97 36.02
CA SER A 599 -1.06 -45.74 34.58
C SER A 599 -2.07 -46.68 33.86
N GLN A 600 -2.49 -46.32 32.63
CA GLN A 600 -2.86 -47.18 31.48
C GLN A 600 -3.99 -48.23 31.66
N ASP A 601 -4.76 -48.66 30.65
CA ASP A 601 -4.62 -48.64 29.19
C ASP A 601 -5.96 -48.96 28.50
N ASN A 602 -5.98 -48.77 27.17
CA ASN A 602 -6.79 -49.49 26.16
C ASN A 602 -8.33 -49.33 26.18
N GLY A 603 -9.04 -49.16 25.07
CA GLY A 603 -8.72 -49.25 23.64
C GLY A 603 -10.03 -49.55 22.88
N GLY A 604 -10.09 -49.25 21.57
CA GLY A 604 -11.03 -49.94 20.67
C GLY A 604 -12.03 -49.11 19.86
N ARG A 605 -11.62 -48.79 18.62
CA ARG A 605 -12.31 -48.98 17.32
C ARG A 605 -13.85 -48.74 17.23
N ARG A 606 -14.26 -47.87 16.28
CA ARG A 606 -14.77 -48.22 14.92
C ARG A 606 -15.43 -47.00 14.25
N SER A 607 -15.03 -46.71 13.01
CA SER A 607 -15.73 -45.93 11.97
C SER A 607 -16.96 -46.72 11.42
N PRO A 608 -17.75 -46.31 10.38
CA PRO A 608 -17.54 -45.20 9.41
C PRO A 608 -18.81 -44.50 8.77
N LEU A 609 -18.52 -43.50 7.90
CA LEU A 609 -19.09 -43.21 6.55
C LEU A 609 -20.39 -42.37 6.29
N GLY A 610 -20.24 -41.43 5.32
CA GLY A 610 -21.26 -40.76 4.47
C GLY A 610 -21.07 -39.23 4.41
N ARG A 611 -20.50 -38.53 3.39
CA ARG A 611 -20.82 -38.33 1.93
C ARG A 611 -22.28 -37.82 1.74
N THR A 612 -22.66 -36.71 1.09
CA THR A 612 -22.27 -36.03 -0.19
C THR A 612 -22.94 -34.63 -0.34
N GLY A 613 -22.31 -33.70 -1.09
CA GLY A 613 -22.87 -32.69 -2.07
C GLY A 613 -23.93 -31.67 -1.61
N SER A 614 -24.18 -30.48 -2.19
CA SER A 614 -23.67 -29.70 -3.34
C SER A 614 -24.30 -28.28 -3.25
N ALA A 615 -23.71 -27.25 -3.88
CA ALA A 615 -24.27 -25.90 -4.10
C ALA A 615 -25.43 -25.89 -5.14
N PRO A 616 -26.20 -24.80 -5.44
CA PRO A 616 -25.72 -23.51 -6.02
C PRO A 616 -26.56 -22.20 -5.72
N VAL A 617 -26.10 -21.06 -6.25
CA VAL A 617 -26.64 -19.64 -6.30
C VAL A 617 -27.73 -19.51 -7.43
N PRO A 618 -28.41 -18.36 -7.78
CA PRO A 618 -28.47 -16.97 -7.25
C PRO A 618 -29.83 -16.18 -7.32
N ARG A 619 -29.78 -14.88 -6.94
CA ARG A 619 -30.49 -13.67 -7.48
C ARG A 619 -31.49 -12.97 -6.53
N VAL A 620 -31.39 -11.63 -6.42
CA VAL A 620 -32.47 -10.59 -6.42
C VAL A 620 -31.97 -9.27 -5.76
N SER A 621 -32.16 -8.13 -6.45
CA SER A 621 -32.02 -6.73 -5.97
C SER A 621 -33.28 -6.26 -5.21
N PRO A 622 -33.27 -5.08 -4.53
CA PRO A 622 -34.01 -3.94 -5.12
C PRO A 622 -33.49 -2.51 -4.80
N ARG A 623 -33.73 -1.60 -5.76
CA ARG A 623 -34.37 -0.25 -5.74
C ARG A 623 -34.13 0.76 -4.59
N SER A 624 -33.81 2.02 -4.95
CA SER A 624 -34.56 3.23 -4.50
C SER A 624 -34.15 4.51 -5.24
N GLU A 625 -35.17 5.27 -5.67
CA GLU A 625 -35.16 6.62 -6.24
C GLU A 625 -35.24 7.68 -5.12
N SER A 626 -34.71 8.89 -5.35
CA SER A 626 -35.42 10.16 -5.02
C SER A 626 -34.63 11.40 -5.49
N HIS A 627 -35.42 12.41 -5.87
CA HIS A 627 -35.08 13.71 -6.45
C HIS A 627 -34.89 14.81 -5.38
N THR A 628 -34.51 15.99 -5.90
CA THR A 628 -34.80 17.38 -5.46
C THR A 628 -33.82 18.15 -4.55
N GLU A 629 -33.16 19.11 -5.21
CA GLU A 629 -33.12 20.57 -4.96
C GLU A 629 -32.54 21.18 -3.66
N ALA A 630 -31.65 22.16 -3.90
CA ALA A 630 -31.66 23.54 -3.37
C ALA A 630 -30.40 24.02 -2.61
N SER A 631 -29.62 24.84 -3.33
CA SER A 631 -29.29 26.23 -2.99
C SER A 631 -28.18 26.60 -1.98
N ARG A 632 -27.44 27.64 -2.44
CA ARG A 632 -26.64 28.68 -1.73
C ARG A 632 -25.26 28.26 -1.21
N ALA A 633 -24.20 29.07 -1.30
CA ALA A 633 -23.92 30.39 -1.91
C ALA A 633 -22.40 30.68 -1.75
N SER A 634 -21.94 31.81 -2.29
CA SER A 634 -20.70 32.55 -1.96
C SER A 634 -19.50 32.26 -2.90
N SER A 635 -18.77 33.20 -3.51
CA SER A 635 -18.78 34.68 -3.49
C SER A 635 -17.61 35.22 -4.33
N PHE A 636 -17.80 36.39 -4.97
CA PHE A 636 -16.82 37.41 -5.42
C PHE A 636 -15.99 37.16 -6.69
N TYR A 637 -15.59 38.17 -7.50
CA TYR A 637 -16.12 39.47 -7.96
C TYR A 637 -15.04 39.96 -8.96
N LEU A 638 -15.39 40.38 -10.18
CA LEU A 638 -14.53 41.28 -10.98
C LEU A 638 -15.43 42.28 -11.74
N PRO A 639 -14.98 43.53 -11.91
CA PRO A 639 -15.86 44.66 -12.24
C PRO A 639 -15.98 44.95 -13.73
N SER A 640 -17.15 45.47 -14.09
CA SER A 640 -17.47 46.18 -15.32
C SER A 640 -16.95 47.62 -15.34
N GLY A 641 -16.66 48.10 -16.54
CA GLY A 641 -16.59 49.52 -16.95
C GLY A 641 -15.93 49.58 -18.33
N GLY A 642 -16.56 50.00 -19.45
CA GLY A 642 -17.76 50.80 -19.66
C GLY A 642 -17.38 52.19 -20.19
N HIS A 643 -17.95 52.57 -21.34
CA HIS A 643 -17.86 53.83 -22.10
C HIS A 643 -16.68 53.99 -23.07
N ASP A 644 -16.81 54.58 -24.26
CA ASP A 644 -17.96 55.05 -25.06
C ASP A 644 -17.41 55.26 -26.49
N GLY A 645 -18.14 54.80 -27.50
CA GLY A 645 -17.87 55.17 -28.89
C GLY A 645 -18.80 56.31 -29.30
N PRO A 646 -18.30 57.39 -29.92
CA PRO A 646 -19.17 58.33 -30.60
C PRO A 646 -19.47 57.81 -32.00
N VAL A 647 -20.77 57.67 -32.26
CA VAL A 647 -21.36 57.66 -33.60
C VAL A 647 -21.38 59.10 -34.08
N ASP A 648 -20.84 59.37 -35.26
CA ASP A 648 -21.02 60.64 -35.97
C ASP A 648 -21.83 60.40 -37.25
N PRO A 649 -22.95 61.12 -37.46
CA PRO A 649 -23.67 61.19 -38.72
C PRO A 649 -23.28 62.48 -39.49
N SER A 650 -23.67 62.53 -40.76
CA SER A 650 -23.67 63.71 -41.65
C SER A 650 -22.49 63.82 -42.64
N ALA A 651 -22.75 63.42 -43.89
CA ALA A 651 -22.10 64.01 -45.04
C ALA A 651 -23.17 64.22 -46.12
N GLU A 652 -23.63 65.47 -46.22
CA GLU A 652 -24.48 65.98 -47.29
C GLU A 652 -23.71 67.12 -47.97
N SER A 653 -23.62 67.04 -49.30
CA SER A 653 -23.44 68.15 -50.26
C SER A 653 -22.10 68.90 -50.32
N ALA A 654 -21.38 68.76 -51.43
CA ALA A 654 -21.36 69.75 -52.53
C ALA A 654 -20.15 69.51 -53.45
N ASP A 655 -20.43 69.15 -54.71
CA ASP A 655 -19.53 69.39 -55.84
C ASP A 655 -20.23 70.33 -56.82
N PHE A 656 -19.46 71.32 -57.27
CA PHE A 656 -19.62 72.10 -58.49
C PHE A 656 -18.45 71.74 -59.41
#